data_AF-A0A5C5XVS1-F1
#
_entry.id   AF-A0A5C5XVS1-F1
#
_cell.length_a   1.000
_cell.length_b   1.000
_cell.length_c   1.000
_cell.angle_alpha   90.00
_cell.angle_beta   90.00
_cell.angle_gamma   90.00
#
_symmetry.space_group_name_H-M   'P 1'
#
loop_
_entity.id
_entity.type
_entity.pdbx_description
1 polymer ?
#
loop_
_entity_poly.entity_id
_entity_poly.type
_entity_poly.pdbx_seq_one_letter_code
_entity_poly.pdbx_strand_id
1 'polypeptide(L)'
;MVRTETTALFLMFMSAVLGAITTVLITGCSPPVSMVSPVTLVSTSAAAADVDRSQEENAAASDNEASVEEFVAPEKVLSGGEQWPQWGGTRVRNNVPNVKNLPESWNVGDFDRRTGEWDGTDAENLRWFSKLGSQTYGNPVVAGGKVFVGTNNGAGYLKRYPASVDLGCLIAFDQETGDFLWQHSSEKLITGRVHDWPLQGICCAPLVEGNRLWFVTSRGEVRCVDTEGFHDGEDDGITDPEPARVADLPDSGEGSDYEDSLQALIDGKLSEPLRKMIAEAGSEAGDDVKVETVTANKVWKATGTFGGVQRELLIKQAGPRISVFKTLGIEDKEEADTIWVFNMMEELGVSQHNMCSCSVTTYGDLLFVNTSNGMDESHINLPAPDAPSFICMDKNTGEVLWTDGSPGGNILHGQWSSPMVEVLGGVPQVLFGGGDGVLYSFRADRGQDGNPEKLWEFDCNPKTSKWVLGGEGTRNNLIATPVAYKGLVYIAVGQDPEHGEGEGHLWCIDPTKRGDVSPQLAVKIEGSERTPIPRKRIQAVEPEKSEAAVDNPNSAVVWHYSVADQNDDGEIDFEEEMHRSCGTVAIKDDVLYVADFSGLLHCLDAQGTPDGRPIVHFTYDMFAQSWGSPLIADGKVYIGDEDGDVSVFEFGPENKEPIEEINMGSSVYSTAVAADESIFISTKDKLFSIGFPKE
;
A
#
# COMPACT_ATOMS: atom_id res chain seq x y z
N MET A 1 22.70 37.06 0.43
CA MET A 1 23.99 36.74 1.11
C MET A 1 24.17 35.25 0.98
N VAL A 2 25.18 34.82 0.22
CA VAL A 2 25.42 33.43 -0.21
C VAL A 2 25.52 32.49 1.01
N ARG A 3 24.68 31.44 1.06
CA ARG A 3 24.84 30.29 1.95
C ARG A 3 24.78 29.03 1.10
N THR A 4 25.79 28.21 1.31
CA THR A 4 26.36 27.20 0.42
C THR A 4 25.81 25.81 0.67
N GLU A 5 25.75 25.03 -0.42
CA GLU A 5 25.37 23.61 -0.63
C GLU A 5 26.15 22.57 0.20
N THR A 6 26.84 22.97 1.27
CA THR A 6 27.77 22.11 2.02
C THR A 6 27.13 21.30 3.15
N THR A 7 25.84 21.44 3.41
CA THR A 7 25.15 20.70 4.51
C THR A 7 24.53 19.38 4.04
N ALA A 8 24.09 19.27 2.79
CA ALA A 8 23.51 18.04 2.24
C ALA A 8 24.58 16.95 1.97
N LEU A 9 25.77 17.34 1.45
CA LEU A 9 26.88 16.40 1.24
C LEU A 9 27.46 15.82 2.55
N PHE A 10 27.27 16.50 3.69
CA PHE A 10 27.82 16.03 4.97
C PHE A 10 27.00 14.88 5.59
N LEU A 11 25.73 14.75 5.22
CA LEU A 11 24.88 13.61 5.60
C LEU A 11 25.15 12.37 4.73
N MET A 12 25.55 12.56 3.46
CA MET A 12 25.89 11.44 2.56
C MET A 12 27.26 10.80 2.86
N PHE A 13 28.24 11.55 3.39
CA PHE A 13 29.60 11.02 3.58
C PHE A 13 29.84 10.27 4.90
N MET A 14 29.00 10.46 5.93
CA MET A 14 29.15 9.76 7.21
C MET A 14 28.57 8.33 7.20
N SER A 15 27.76 7.96 6.21
CA SER A 15 27.20 6.59 6.09
C SER A 15 28.18 5.59 5.46
N ALA A 16 29.24 6.04 4.78
CA ALA A 16 30.15 5.17 4.04
C ALA A 16 31.40 4.69 4.80
N VAL A 17 31.69 5.20 6.00
CA VAL A 17 33.00 4.98 6.67
C VAL A 17 32.95 4.20 7.99
N LEU A 18 31.78 3.85 8.54
CA LEU A 18 31.68 3.07 9.79
C LEU A 18 31.38 1.57 9.62
N GLY A 19 31.28 1.07 8.38
CA GLY A 19 31.05 -0.35 8.07
C GLY A 19 32.29 -1.20 7.82
N ALA A 20 33.50 -0.65 7.99
CA ALA A 20 34.74 -1.39 7.74
C ALA A 20 35.65 -1.31 8.96
N ILE A 21 35.65 -2.37 9.77
CA ILE A 21 36.78 -3.00 10.47
C ILE A 21 36.17 -3.93 11.53
N THR A 22 36.21 -5.23 11.27
CA THR A 22 36.81 -6.28 12.13
C THR A 22 36.47 -7.65 11.53
N THR A 23 37.36 -8.20 10.70
CA THR A 23 37.36 -9.64 10.37
C THR A 23 38.70 -10.20 10.82
N VAL A 24 38.68 -11.07 11.83
CA VAL A 24 39.78 -12.01 12.10
C VAL A 24 39.19 -13.41 12.33
N LEU A 25 39.50 -14.26 11.35
CA LEU A 25 39.52 -15.73 11.30
C LEU A 25 39.33 -16.51 12.61
N ILE A 26 38.30 -17.36 12.66
CA ILE A 26 38.42 -18.74 13.20
C ILE A 26 37.64 -19.70 12.30
N THR A 27 38.36 -20.60 11.65
CA THR A 27 37.84 -21.75 10.90
C THR A 27 37.47 -22.90 11.82
N GLY A 28 36.31 -23.53 11.56
CA GLY A 28 36.08 -24.95 11.85
C GLY A 28 34.85 -25.24 12.72
N CYS A 29 33.76 -25.67 12.08
CA CYS A 29 32.91 -26.80 12.47
C CYS A 29 31.70 -26.91 11.51
N SER A 30 31.49 -28.11 10.97
CA SER A 30 30.41 -28.43 10.02
C SER A 30 29.01 -28.37 10.66
N PRO A 31 27.94 -28.07 9.89
CA PRO A 31 26.57 -28.12 10.39
C PRO A 31 26.00 -29.56 10.39
N PRO A 32 24.96 -29.85 11.19
CA PRO A 32 24.40 -31.18 11.32
C PRO A 32 23.47 -31.54 10.15
N VAL A 33 23.45 -32.83 9.84
CA VAL A 33 22.62 -33.48 8.82
C VAL A 33 21.14 -33.49 9.26
N SER A 34 20.26 -32.96 8.42
CA SER A 34 18.81 -33.07 8.59
C SER A 34 18.33 -34.41 8.00
N MET A 35 17.70 -35.26 8.83
CA MET A 35 17.13 -36.54 8.41
C MET A 35 15.71 -36.33 7.88
N VAL A 36 15.55 -36.39 6.56
CA VAL A 36 14.25 -36.52 5.89
C VAL A 36 13.96 -38.01 5.72
N SER A 37 12.85 -38.49 6.31
CA SER A 37 12.32 -39.84 6.04
C SER A 37 11.47 -39.82 4.77
N PRO A 38 11.59 -40.81 3.87
CA PRO A 38 10.79 -40.85 2.65
C PRO A 38 9.43 -41.50 2.91
N VAL A 39 8.35 -40.77 2.60
CA VAL A 39 7.01 -41.37 2.44
C VAL A 39 6.91 -41.93 1.03
N THR A 40 6.62 -43.21 0.93
CA THR A 40 6.52 -43.98 -0.31
C THR A 40 5.12 -43.80 -0.90
N LEU A 41 5.02 -43.20 -2.10
CA LEU A 41 3.78 -43.17 -2.88
C LEU A 41 3.60 -44.51 -3.60
N VAL A 42 2.57 -45.26 -3.20
CA VAL A 42 2.14 -46.48 -3.89
C VAL A 42 1.23 -46.08 -5.05
N SER A 43 1.76 -46.12 -6.27
CA SER A 43 0.96 -46.07 -7.49
C SER A 43 0.22 -47.38 -7.68
N THR A 44 -1.10 -47.34 -7.91
CA THR A 44 -1.85 -48.46 -8.47
C THR A 44 -2.38 -48.05 -9.83
N SER A 45 -1.98 -48.80 -10.85
CA SER A 45 -2.47 -48.68 -12.22
C SER A 45 -3.80 -49.44 -12.34
N ALA A 46 -4.78 -48.83 -12.99
CA ALA A 46 -5.92 -49.54 -13.56
C ALA A 46 -6.10 -49.08 -15.01
N ALA A 47 -6.25 -50.09 -15.87
CA ALA A 47 -6.09 -50.03 -17.31
C ALA A 47 -7.27 -49.37 -18.04
N ALA A 48 -6.93 -48.85 -19.22
CA ALA A 48 -7.82 -48.22 -20.20
C ALA A 48 -8.91 -49.17 -20.76
N ALA A 49 -10.01 -48.56 -21.18
CA ALA A 49 -10.87 -49.06 -22.24
C ALA A 49 -11.23 -47.90 -23.18
N ASP A 50 -10.89 -48.07 -24.45
CA ASP A 50 -11.20 -47.22 -25.60
C ASP A 50 -12.71 -46.93 -25.75
N VAL A 51 -13.09 -45.67 -25.99
CA VAL A 51 -14.18 -45.33 -26.93
C VAL A 51 -13.90 -43.99 -27.62
N ASP A 52 -13.65 -44.10 -28.93
CA ASP A 52 -14.04 -43.22 -30.05
C ASP A 52 -13.76 -41.70 -29.98
N ARG A 53 -12.71 -41.29 -30.70
CA ARG A 53 -12.49 -39.92 -31.17
C ARG A 53 -13.26 -39.71 -32.47
N SER A 54 -14.45 -39.09 -32.39
CA SER A 54 -14.98 -38.27 -33.48
C SER A 54 -16.13 -37.39 -32.99
N GLN A 55 -15.87 -36.09 -32.87
CA GLN A 55 -16.75 -34.96 -33.24
C GLN A 55 -16.19 -33.67 -32.63
N GLU A 56 -15.38 -32.96 -33.42
CA GLU A 56 -15.32 -31.51 -33.38
C GLU A 56 -16.60 -30.93 -34.00
N GLU A 57 -16.89 -29.69 -33.59
CA GLU A 57 -17.85 -28.72 -34.13
C GLU A 57 -19.23 -28.62 -33.47
N ASN A 58 -19.44 -27.41 -32.90
CA ASN A 58 -20.68 -26.78 -32.46
C ASN A 58 -21.31 -27.23 -31.14
N ALA A 59 -20.77 -26.70 -30.05
CA ALA A 59 -21.59 -26.23 -28.95
C ALA A 59 -21.24 -24.76 -28.68
N ALA A 60 -22.19 -23.90 -29.05
CA ALA A 60 -22.17 -22.48 -28.75
C ALA A 60 -21.95 -22.25 -27.25
N ALA A 61 -21.22 -21.18 -26.95
CA ALA A 61 -21.14 -20.58 -25.63
C ALA A 61 -22.54 -20.56 -25.01
N SER A 62 -22.72 -21.33 -23.94
CA SER A 62 -23.86 -21.15 -23.07
C SER A 62 -23.52 -20.00 -22.14
N ASP A 63 -24.13 -18.85 -22.43
CA ASP A 63 -24.34 -17.77 -21.48
C ASP A 63 -24.79 -18.35 -20.14
N ASN A 64 -23.89 -18.27 -19.17
CA ASN A 64 -24.18 -18.33 -17.75
C ASN A 64 -23.13 -17.46 -17.06
N GLU A 65 -23.13 -16.16 -17.40
CA GLU A 65 -22.63 -15.14 -16.48
C GLU A 65 -23.57 -15.15 -15.26
N ALA A 66 -23.27 -16.02 -14.29
CA ALA A 66 -23.71 -15.75 -12.94
C ALA A 66 -23.02 -14.45 -12.54
N SER A 67 -23.78 -13.35 -12.47
CA SER A 67 -23.29 -12.08 -11.93
C SER A 67 -22.68 -12.35 -10.56
N VAL A 68 -21.42 -11.96 -10.35
CA VAL A 68 -20.79 -12.07 -9.04
C VAL A 68 -21.56 -11.20 -8.06
N GLU A 69 -21.89 -11.76 -6.90
CA GLU A 69 -22.56 -11.02 -5.83
C GLU A 69 -21.54 -10.14 -5.12
N GLU A 70 -21.53 -8.86 -5.47
CA GLU A 70 -20.70 -7.85 -4.81
C GLU A 70 -21.42 -7.28 -3.57
N PHE A 71 -20.66 -6.90 -2.54
CA PHE A 71 -21.24 -6.31 -1.32
C PHE A 71 -22.00 -5.02 -1.62
N VAL A 72 -21.38 -4.12 -2.39
CA VAL A 72 -22.01 -2.94 -2.97
C VAL A 72 -21.51 -2.79 -4.41
N ALA A 73 -22.43 -2.70 -5.36
CA ALA A 73 -22.09 -2.46 -6.76
C ALA A 73 -21.35 -1.11 -6.94
N PRO A 74 -20.29 -1.04 -7.78
CA PRO A 74 -19.51 0.18 -7.99
C PRO A 74 -20.36 1.42 -8.31
N GLU A 75 -21.40 1.28 -9.13
CA GLU A 75 -22.26 2.40 -9.54
C GLU A 75 -23.00 3.03 -8.35
N LYS A 76 -23.34 2.23 -7.33
CA LYS A 76 -24.03 2.72 -6.13
C LYS A 76 -23.08 3.55 -5.27
N VAL A 77 -21.82 3.15 -5.13
CA VAL A 77 -20.81 3.95 -4.41
C VAL A 77 -20.56 5.25 -5.15
N LEU A 78 -20.27 5.17 -6.46
CA LEU A 78 -19.95 6.32 -7.30
C LEU A 78 -21.08 7.35 -7.33
N SER A 79 -22.34 6.91 -7.39
CA SER A 79 -23.49 7.81 -7.47
C SER A 79 -23.99 8.31 -6.11
N GLY A 80 -23.72 7.58 -5.02
CA GLY A 80 -24.27 7.85 -3.69
C GLY A 80 -23.61 9.03 -2.97
N GLY A 81 -22.28 9.15 -3.04
CA GLY A 81 -21.53 10.24 -2.39
C GLY A 81 -21.54 10.19 -0.85
N GLU A 82 -22.17 9.20 -0.23
CA GLU A 82 -22.25 9.04 1.24
C GLU A 82 -20.98 8.40 1.83
N GLN A 83 -20.28 7.57 1.05
CA GLN A 83 -19.16 6.75 1.51
C GLN A 83 -18.10 6.62 0.42
N TRP A 84 -16.86 6.36 0.83
CA TRP A 84 -15.71 6.08 -0.01
C TRP A 84 -14.89 4.91 0.57
N PRO A 85 -15.36 3.65 0.39
CA PRO A 85 -14.99 2.50 1.24
C PRO A 85 -13.67 1.82 0.87
N GLN A 86 -12.94 2.29 -0.13
CA GLN A 86 -11.61 1.80 -0.50
C GLN A 86 -10.86 2.85 -1.32
N TRP A 87 -9.59 2.61 -1.63
CA TRP A 87 -8.86 3.47 -2.56
C TRP A 87 -9.56 3.58 -3.92
N GLY A 88 -9.84 4.82 -4.36
CA GLY A 88 -10.64 5.13 -5.54
C GLY A 88 -12.14 4.76 -5.43
N GLY A 89 -12.63 4.53 -4.20
CA GLY A 89 -14.03 4.27 -3.84
C GLY A 89 -14.55 2.89 -4.20
N THR A 90 -14.04 2.30 -5.29
CA THR A 90 -14.50 1.03 -5.84
C THR A 90 -13.33 0.24 -6.41
N ARG A 91 -13.57 -1.02 -6.77
CA ARG A 91 -12.58 -1.87 -7.44
C ARG A 91 -12.06 -1.33 -8.78
N VAL A 92 -12.69 -0.31 -9.39
CA VAL A 92 -12.23 0.34 -10.63
C VAL A 92 -11.24 1.49 -10.41
N ARG A 93 -11.05 1.92 -9.16
CA ARG A 93 -10.01 2.86 -8.69
C ARG A 93 -10.10 4.31 -9.18
N ASN A 94 -11.20 4.73 -9.79
CA ASN A 94 -11.38 6.09 -10.30
C ASN A 94 -11.86 7.06 -9.19
N ASN A 95 -11.04 8.04 -8.80
CA ASN A 95 -11.28 8.92 -7.64
C ASN A 95 -12.31 10.05 -7.90
N VAL A 96 -13.57 9.68 -8.17
CA VAL A 96 -14.61 10.59 -8.67
C VAL A 96 -15.95 10.49 -7.91
N PRO A 97 -15.97 10.66 -6.58
CA PRO A 97 -17.21 10.54 -5.80
C PRO A 97 -18.25 11.59 -6.23
N ASN A 98 -19.52 11.20 -6.33
CA ASN A 98 -20.63 12.13 -6.58
C ASN A 98 -21.07 12.89 -5.32
N VAL A 99 -20.12 13.38 -4.53
CA VAL A 99 -20.38 14.22 -3.36
C VAL A 99 -20.79 15.62 -3.82
N LYS A 100 -21.60 16.30 -3.00
CA LYS A 100 -22.11 17.66 -3.23
C LYS A 100 -21.83 18.54 -2.01
N ASN A 101 -22.05 19.83 -2.18
CA ASN A 101 -21.94 20.83 -1.11
C ASN A 101 -20.53 20.88 -0.51
N LEU A 102 -19.51 20.76 -1.35
CA LEU A 102 -18.12 20.85 -0.93
C LEU A 102 -17.64 22.32 -0.99
N PRO A 103 -16.96 22.82 0.05
CA PRO A 103 -16.38 24.16 0.02
C PRO A 103 -15.29 24.24 -1.05
N GLU A 104 -15.14 25.44 -1.63
CA GLU A 104 -14.04 25.79 -2.55
C GLU A 104 -12.84 26.39 -1.82
N SER A 105 -13.06 26.95 -0.62
CA SER A 105 -12.05 27.61 0.21
C SER A 105 -12.26 27.25 1.67
N TRP A 106 -11.17 27.09 2.43
CA TRP A 106 -11.19 26.80 3.86
C TRP A 106 -9.92 27.31 4.53
N ASN A 107 -9.94 27.40 5.86
CA ASN A 107 -8.77 27.72 6.68
C ASN A 107 -8.70 26.75 7.85
N VAL A 108 -7.56 26.07 8.01
CA VAL A 108 -7.36 25.08 9.08
C VAL A 108 -6.99 25.71 10.43
N GLY A 109 -6.84 27.04 10.49
CA GLY A 109 -6.28 27.76 11.63
C GLY A 109 -4.77 27.56 11.75
N ASP A 110 -4.20 28.06 12.85
CA ASP A 110 -2.77 28.01 13.10
C ASP A 110 -2.42 26.91 14.11
N PHE A 111 -1.26 26.27 13.91
CA PHE A 111 -0.71 25.32 14.88
C PHE A 111 0.65 25.80 15.36
N ASP A 112 0.83 25.94 16.68
CA ASP A 112 2.14 26.27 17.25
C ASP A 112 3.13 25.13 16.96
N ARG A 113 4.17 25.43 16.19
CA ARG A 113 5.15 24.45 15.71
C ARG A 113 5.90 23.71 16.82
N ARG A 114 5.89 24.21 18.06
CA ARG A 114 6.64 23.62 19.18
C ARG A 114 5.76 22.79 20.10
N THR A 115 4.53 23.23 20.32
CA THR A 115 3.60 22.65 21.30
C THR A 115 2.49 21.85 20.62
N GLY A 116 2.19 22.14 19.36
CA GLY A 116 1.04 21.59 18.63
C GLY A 116 -0.30 22.13 19.12
N GLU A 117 -0.31 23.19 19.92
CA GLU A 117 -1.54 23.89 20.30
C GLU A 117 -2.17 24.53 19.06
N TRP A 118 -3.49 24.35 18.92
CA TRP A 118 -4.27 24.86 17.80
C TRP A 118 -4.93 26.19 18.16
N ASP A 119 -4.77 27.18 17.30
CA ASP A 119 -5.51 28.44 17.29
C ASP A 119 -6.50 28.44 16.12
N GLY A 120 -7.74 28.08 16.42
CA GLY A 120 -8.84 28.04 15.45
C GLY A 120 -9.58 29.37 15.30
N THR A 121 -9.03 30.51 15.75
CA THR A 121 -9.74 31.80 15.72
C THR A 121 -10.21 32.19 14.32
N ASP A 122 -9.37 31.91 13.31
CA ASP A 122 -9.63 32.20 11.90
C ASP A 122 -9.95 30.92 11.09
N ALA A 123 -10.25 29.81 11.76
CA ALA A 123 -10.61 28.56 11.06
C ALA A 123 -11.97 28.69 10.37
N GLU A 124 -12.03 28.25 9.12
CA GLU A 124 -13.22 28.36 8.25
C GLU A 124 -13.45 27.04 7.50
N ASN A 125 -14.71 26.62 7.40
CA ASN A 125 -15.11 25.37 6.72
C ASN A 125 -14.36 24.12 7.21
N LEU A 126 -13.90 24.13 8.46
CA LEU A 126 -13.29 23.00 9.14
C LEU A 126 -14.31 22.40 10.11
N ARG A 127 -14.67 21.12 9.93
CA ARG A 127 -15.56 20.39 10.86
C ARG A 127 -14.78 19.90 12.07
N TRP A 128 -13.65 19.24 11.83
CA TRP A 128 -12.75 18.75 12.87
C TRP A 128 -11.37 18.40 12.28
N PHE A 129 -10.39 18.23 13.15
CA PHE A 129 -9.13 17.58 12.81
C PHE A 129 -8.73 16.60 13.92
N SER A 130 -7.97 15.57 13.54
CA SER A 130 -7.45 14.55 14.45
C SER A 130 -5.97 14.37 14.22
N LYS A 131 -5.22 14.06 15.28
CA LYS A 131 -3.76 13.84 15.19
C LYS A 131 -3.49 12.50 14.51
N LEU A 132 -2.51 12.47 13.63
CA LEU A 132 -1.98 11.23 13.07
C LEU A 132 -0.57 11.01 13.61
N GLY A 133 0.13 10.07 12.99
CA GLY A 133 1.53 9.84 13.21
C GLY A 133 2.42 11.04 12.87
N SER A 134 3.73 10.83 12.88
CA SER A 134 4.71 11.81 12.41
C SER A 134 4.97 11.75 10.91
N GLN A 135 4.49 10.72 10.20
CA GLN A 135 4.58 10.53 8.75
C GLN A 135 3.35 9.74 8.27
N THR A 136 2.60 10.27 7.30
CA THR A 136 1.38 9.66 6.77
C THR A 136 1.35 9.71 5.25
N TYR A 137 1.18 8.54 4.64
CA TYR A 137 1.03 8.35 3.19
C TYR A 137 -0.19 7.50 2.84
N GLY A 138 -0.86 6.90 3.85
CA GLY A 138 -2.07 6.12 3.66
C GLY A 138 -3.25 7.04 3.35
N ASN A 139 -3.98 6.72 2.28
CA ASN A 139 -5.16 7.48 1.90
C ASN A 139 -6.31 7.20 2.88
N PRO A 140 -7.07 8.23 3.30
CA PRO A 140 -8.26 8.04 4.13
C PRO A 140 -9.35 7.24 3.40
N VAL A 141 -10.09 6.44 4.16
CA VAL A 141 -11.23 5.64 3.72
C VAL A 141 -12.42 5.93 4.61
N VAL A 142 -13.58 6.23 4.01
CA VAL A 142 -14.78 6.67 4.74
C VAL A 142 -15.91 5.67 4.52
N ALA A 143 -16.36 5.01 5.58
CA ALA A 143 -17.43 4.02 5.49
C ALA A 143 -18.08 3.79 6.85
N GLY A 144 -19.39 3.52 6.87
CA GLY A 144 -20.08 3.10 8.10
C GLY A 144 -20.02 4.12 9.25
N GLY A 145 -19.95 5.41 8.95
CA GLY A 145 -19.82 6.46 9.96
C GLY A 145 -18.42 6.58 10.57
N LYS A 146 -17.41 5.99 9.92
CA LYS A 146 -16.01 5.99 10.38
C LYS A 146 -15.06 6.45 9.28
N VAL A 147 -13.91 6.96 9.71
CA VAL A 147 -12.77 7.26 8.84
C VAL A 147 -11.58 6.41 9.27
N PHE A 148 -11.01 5.67 8.32
CA PHE A 148 -9.84 4.82 8.54
C PHE A 148 -8.62 5.40 7.83
N VAL A 149 -7.49 5.52 8.53
CA VAL A 149 -6.24 6.05 7.97
C VAL A 149 -5.04 5.24 8.42
N GLY A 150 -4.22 4.83 7.45
CA GLY A 150 -2.91 4.24 7.71
C GLY A 150 -1.87 5.33 8.02
N THR A 151 -1.15 5.18 9.13
CA THR A 151 -0.12 6.13 9.59
C THR A 151 0.89 5.43 10.50
N ASN A 152 1.80 6.17 11.13
CA ASN A 152 2.67 5.67 12.20
C ASN A 152 2.13 6.05 13.59
N ASN A 153 2.79 5.65 14.67
CA ASN A 153 2.33 5.86 16.04
C ASN A 153 2.65 7.24 16.67
N GLY A 154 3.02 8.25 15.89
CA GLY A 154 3.41 9.58 16.40
C GLY A 154 2.34 10.28 17.29
N ALA A 155 1.05 9.96 17.11
CA ALA A 155 -0.01 10.45 18.00
C ALA A 155 -0.02 9.77 19.38
N GLY A 156 0.43 8.51 19.47
CA GLY A 156 0.49 7.73 20.71
C GLY A 156 -0.88 7.52 21.37
N TYR A 157 -1.90 7.12 20.61
CA TYR A 157 -3.26 6.93 21.10
C TYR A 157 -3.36 5.88 22.21
N LEU A 158 -2.64 4.76 22.07
CA LEU A 158 -2.65 3.67 23.03
C LEU A 158 -1.63 3.89 24.15
N LYS A 159 -2.05 3.79 25.41
CA LYS A 159 -1.14 3.95 26.58
C LYS A 159 0.04 2.99 26.57
N ARG A 160 -0.15 1.76 26.10
CA ARG A 160 0.93 0.76 25.96
C ARG A 160 1.95 1.10 24.87
N TYR A 161 1.60 2.01 23.96
CA TYR A 161 2.44 2.48 22.88
C TYR A 161 2.53 4.01 22.88
N PRO A 162 3.33 4.60 23.80
CA PRO A 162 3.56 6.03 23.77
C PRO A 162 4.19 6.44 22.42
N ALA A 163 4.03 7.72 22.04
CA ALA A 163 4.50 8.27 20.76
C ALA A 163 6.01 8.06 20.46
N SER A 164 6.82 7.74 21.47
CA SER A 164 8.24 7.38 21.31
C SER A 164 8.45 5.97 20.75
N VAL A 165 7.42 5.13 20.72
CA VAL A 165 7.46 3.79 20.13
C VAL A 165 6.97 3.89 18.69
N ASP A 166 7.84 3.56 17.75
CA ASP A 166 7.55 3.53 16.33
C ASP A 166 6.78 2.25 15.95
N LEU A 167 5.69 2.40 15.20
CA LEU A 167 4.80 1.33 14.73
C LEU A 167 4.21 1.71 13.37
N GLY A 168 3.75 0.71 12.62
CA GLY A 168 2.70 0.92 11.61
C GLY A 168 1.32 0.86 12.28
N CYS A 169 0.47 1.86 12.04
CA CYS A 169 -0.86 1.95 12.64
C CYS A 169 -1.94 2.09 11.57
N LEU A 170 -3.07 1.40 11.77
CA LEU A 170 -4.33 1.75 11.11
C LEU A 170 -5.24 2.31 12.21
N ILE A 171 -5.73 3.53 12.03
CA ILE A 171 -6.53 4.23 13.05
C ILE A 171 -7.95 4.42 12.52
N ALA A 172 -8.94 4.16 13.38
CA ALA A 172 -10.34 4.46 13.14
C ALA A 172 -10.78 5.68 13.94
N PHE A 173 -11.44 6.60 13.26
CA PHE A 173 -12.07 7.79 13.83
C PHE A 173 -13.57 7.78 13.57
N ASP A 174 -14.34 8.38 14.48
CA ASP A 174 -15.72 8.75 14.20
C ASP A 174 -15.76 9.79 13.07
N GLN A 175 -16.63 9.58 12.08
CA GLN A 175 -16.70 10.45 10.90
C GLN A 175 -17.26 11.84 11.21
N GLU A 176 -18.18 11.95 12.16
CA GLU A 176 -18.85 13.21 12.49
C GLU A 176 -18.00 14.08 13.42
N THR A 177 -17.33 13.47 14.40
CA THR A 177 -16.61 14.18 15.45
C THR A 177 -15.09 14.17 15.30
N GLY A 178 -14.54 13.21 14.55
CA GLY A 178 -13.10 12.95 14.50
C GLY A 178 -12.56 12.25 15.74
N ASP A 179 -13.42 11.81 16.66
CA ASP A 179 -12.98 11.15 17.89
C ASP A 179 -12.28 9.83 17.58
N PHE A 180 -11.18 9.58 18.29
CA PHE A 180 -10.48 8.30 18.21
C PHE A 180 -11.36 7.16 18.71
N LEU A 181 -11.50 6.10 17.90
CA LEU A 181 -12.27 4.91 18.24
C LEU A 181 -11.35 3.76 18.64
N TRP A 182 -10.49 3.33 17.73
CA TRP A 182 -9.56 2.23 17.95
C TRP A 182 -8.34 2.31 17.02
N GLN A 183 -7.28 1.58 17.40
CA GLN A 183 -6.04 1.46 16.64
C GLN A 183 -5.63 -0.01 16.46
N HIS A 184 -5.27 -0.40 15.24
CA HIS A 184 -4.42 -1.56 15.00
C HIS A 184 -2.94 -1.15 15.08
N SER A 185 -2.11 -1.98 15.70
CA SER A 185 -0.68 -1.70 15.91
C SER A 185 0.22 -2.81 15.41
N SER A 186 1.05 -2.50 14.41
CA SER A 186 2.10 -3.36 13.89
C SER A 186 3.46 -2.92 14.42
N GLU A 187 4.03 -3.73 15.32
CA GLU A 187 5.40 -3.52 15.80
C GLU A 187 6.40 -3.61 14.65
N LYS A 188 7.43 -2.77 14.67
CA LYS A 188 8.45 -2.76 13.62
C LYS A 188 9.19 -4.09 13.50
N LEU A 189 9.50 -4.51 12.28
CA LEU A 189 10.31 -5.72 12.03
C LEU A 189 11.74 -5.52 12.57
N ILE A 190 12.30 -6.56 13.19
CA ILE A 190 13.67 -6.53 13.74
C ILE A 190 14.75 -6.37 12.67
N THR A 191 14.43 -6.72 11.43
CA THR A 191 15.29 -6.51 10.26
C THR A 191 15.40 -5.02 9.88
N GLY A 192 14.56 -4.16 10.47
CA GLY A 192 14.59 -2.71 10.26
C GLY A 192 14.43 -2.33 8.79
N ARG A 193 15.26 -1.37 8.36
CA ARG A 193 15.09 -0.61 7.11
C ARG A 193 14.96 -1.45 5.84
N VAL A 194 15.47 -2.68 5.84
CA VAL A 194 15.35 -3.59 4.69
C VAL A 194 13.87 -3.85 4.36
N HIS A 195 13.10 -4.19 5.38
CA HIS A 195 11.71 -4.64 5.20
C HIS A 195 10.70 -3.66 5.79
N ASP A 196 11.10 -2.80 6.73
CA ASP A 196 10.18 -1.93 7.47
C ASP A 196 10.88 -0.61 7.82
N TRP A 197 10.60 0.43 7.05
CA TRP A 197 11.26 1.73 7.20
C TRP A 197 10.92 2.42 8.52
N PRO A 198 11.93 2.97 9.22
CA PRO A 198 11.72 3.73 10.44
C PRO A 198 10.80 4.92 10.21
N LEU A 199 9.90 5.14 11.17
CA LEU A 199 8.88 6.20 11.16
C LEU A 199 7.88 6.10 10.00
N GLN A 200 7.97 5.10 9.14
CA GLN A 200 7.00 4.95 8.07
C GLN A 200 5.77 4.19 8.58
N GLY A 201 4.58 4.70 8.29
CA GLY A 201 3.33 4.09 8.75
C GLY A 201 2.86 2.89 7.94
N ILE A 202 1.59 2.53 8.12
CA ILE A 202 0.86 1.75 7.13
C ILE A 202 0.50 2.68 5.97
N CYS A 203 0.96 2.37 4.75
CA CYS A 203 0.66 3.15 3.54
C CYS A 203 -0.59 2.63 2.79
N CYS A 204 -1.12 1.48 3.21
CA CYS A 204 -2.33 0.88 2.64
C CYS A 204 -3.57 1.71 3.01
N ALA A 205 -4.43 1.98 2.02
CA ALA A 205 -5.82 2.35 2.26
C ALA A 205 -6.65 1.06 2.39
N PRO A 206 -7.38 0.87 3.51
CA PRO A 206 -8.15 -0.35 3.73
C PRO A 206 -9.31 -0.47 2.73
N LEU A 207 -9.82 -1.69 2.57
CA LEU A 207 -11.12 -1.95 1.95
C LEU A 207 -12.15 -2.21 3.06
N VAL A 208 -13.30 -1.56 3.02
CA VAL A 208 -14.39 -1.76 3.98
C VAL A 208 -15.64 -2.31 3.28
N GLU A 209 -16.19 -3.41 3.82
CA GLU A 209 -17.49 -3.95 3.41
C GLU A 209 -18.31 -4.32 4.65
N GLY A 210 -19.28 -3.46 4.98
CA GLY A 210 -20.16 -3.65 6.14
C GLY A 210 -19.36 -3.51 7.43
N ASN A 211 -19.39 -4.55 8.27
CA ASN A 211 -18.67 -4.56 9.54
C ASN A 211 -17.23 -5.08 9.43
N ARG A 212 -16.75 -5.40 8.22
CA ARG A 212 -15.40 -5.93 8.02
C ARG A 212 -14.56 -4.97 7.21
N LEU A 213 -13.27 -4.96 7.52
CA LEU A 213 -12.28 -4.30 6.69
C LEU A 213 -11.03 -5.16 6.48
N TRP A 214 -10.39 -4.99 5.33
CA TRP A 214 -9.18 -5.69 4.93
C TRP A 214 -8.07 -4.72 4.56
N PHE A 215 -6.85 -5.01 4.99
CA PHE A 215 -5.69 -4.19 4.70
C PHE A 215 -4.40 -5.01 4.81
N VAL A 216 -3.30 -4.41 4.33
CA VAL A 216 -1.95 -4.96 4.51
C VAL A 216 -1.16 -4.12 5.48
N THR A 217 -0.56 -4.77 6.47
CA THR A 217 0.25 -4.11 7.50
C THR A 217 1.66 -3.76 6.98
N SER A 218 2.38 -2.93 7.73
CA SER A 218 3.82 -2.67 7.47
C SER A 218 4.70 -3.91 7.60
N ARG A 219 4.18 -5.04 8.12
CA ARG A 219 4.90 -6.30 8.34
C ARG A 219 4.63 -7.36 7.26
N GLY A 220 3.88 -7.02 6.20
CA GLY A 220 3.54 -7.97 5.15
C GLY A 220 2.46 -8.96 5.59
N GLU A 221 1.59 -8.54 6.50
CA GLU A 221 0.44 -9.33 6.95
C GLU A 221 -0.83 -8.80 6.28
N VAL A 222 -1.60 -9.68 5.66
CA VAL A 222 -2.97 -9.38 5.25
C VAL A 222 -3.87 -9.64 6.45
N ARG A 223 -4.68 -8.66 6.83
CA ARG A 223 -5.56 -8.76 8.00
C ARG A 223 -7.00 -8.45 7.62
N CYS A 224 -7.92 -9.15 8.27
CA CYS A 224 -9.33 -8.78 8.35
C CYS A 224 -9.64 -8.42 9.80
N VAL A 225 -10.27 -7.26 10.01
CA VAL A 225 -10.64 -6.75 11.34
C VAL A 225 -12.09 -6.27 11.33
N ASP A 226 -12.72 -6.22 12.50
CA ASP A 226 -14.04 -5.60 12.65
C ASP A 226 -13.92 -4.07 12.62
N THR A 227 -14.81 -3.42 11.88
CA THR A 227 -14.90 -1.96 11.79
C THR A 227 -15.28 -1.28 13.11
N GLU A 228 -15.98 -1.96 14.01
CA GLU A 228 -16.32 -1.49 15.35
C GLU A 228 -15.15 -1.68 16.34
N GLY A 229 -14.10 -2.42 15.96
CA GLY A 229 -13.13 -2.92 16.92
C GLY A 229 -13.88 -3.69 18.02
N PHE A 230 -13.52 -3.51 19.28
CA PHE A 230 -14.26 -4.12 20.38
C PHE A 230 -15.51 -3.34 20.84
N HIS A 231 -15.93 -2.25 20.16
CA HIS A 231 -16.99 -1.36 20.68
C HIS A 231 -18.38 -1.97 20.74
N ASP A 232 -18.69 -2.93 19.87
CA ASP A 232 -19.96 -3.66 19.87
C ASP A 232 -20.11 -4.66 21.02
N GLY A 233 -19.01 -4.99 21.71
CA GLY A 233 -18.98 -5.91 22.83
C GLY A 233 -18.87 -7.38 22.42
N GLU A 234 -18.50 -7.65 21.18
CA GLU A 234 -18.18 -8.99 20.65
C GLU A 234 -16.65 -9.09 20.39
N ASP A 235 -16.17 -10.32 20.26
CA ASP A 235 -14.81 -10.65 19.83
C ASP A 235 -14.99 -11.56 18.62
N ASP A 236 -14.84 -10.98 17.44
CA ASP A 236 -15.16 -11.57 16.13
C ASP A 236 -14.04 -12.48 15.60
N GLY A 237 -12.95 -12.60 16.36
CA GLY A 237 -11.83 -13.49 16.07
C GLY A 237 -12.28 -14.94 15.80
N ILE A 238 -11.93 -15.48 14.64
CA ILE A 238 -12.18 -16.91 14.32
C ILE A 238 -11.05 -17.84 14.78
N THR A 239 -9.92 -17.28 15.24
CA THR A 239 -8.74 -17.98 15.76
C THR A 239 -8.38 -17.54 17.17
N ASP A 240 -7.44 -18.23 17.82
CA ASP A 240 -6.91 -17.79 19.12
C ASP A 240 -6.38 -16.35 19.02
N PRO A 241 -6.79 -15.43 19.91
CA PRO A 241 -6.42 -14.03 19.83
C PRO A 241 -4.91 -13.81 19.97
N GLU A 242 -4.37 -12.94 19.12
CA GLU A 242 -2.95 -12.62 19.09
C GLU A 242 -2.53 -11.90 20.40
N PRO A 243 -1.42 -12.33 21.04
CA PRO A 243 -0.95 -11.68 22.26
C PRO A 243 -0.40 -10.27 21.96
N ALA A 244 -1.06 -9.26 22.50
CA ALA A 244 -0.62 -7.87 22.45
C ALA A 244 0.50 -7.60 23.47
N ARG A 245 1.61 -6.99 23.03
CA ARG A 245 2.70 -6.57 23.93
C ARG A 245 2.22 -5.41 24.82
N VAL A 246 2.45 -5.54 26.12
CA VAL A 246 2.11 -4.53 27.12
C VAL A 246 3.33 -3.69 27.49
N ALA A 247 4.46 -4.34 27.80
CA ALA A 247 5.68 -3.66 28.23
C ALA A 247 6.92 -4.55 28.07
N ASP A 248 8.09 -3.91 27.95
CA ASP A 248 9.39 -4.56 27.87
C ASP A 248 10.35 -3.98 28.91
N LEU A 249 10.93 -4.85 29.75
CA LEU A 249 11.96 -4.49 30.73
C LEU A 249 13.31 -4.98 30.18
N PRO A 250 14.13 -4.09 29.61
CA PRO A 250 15.43 -4.46 29.07
C PRO A 250 16.43 -4.75 30.20
N ASP A 251 17.38 -5.65 29.92
CA ASP A 251 18.56 -5.85 30.74
C ASP A 251 19.54 -4.69 30.53
N SER A 252 19.68 -3.83 31.53
CA SER A 252 20.62 -2.70 31.51
C SER A 252 21.97 -3.03 32.17
N GLY A 253 22.26 -4.30 32.42
CA GLY A 253 23.50 -4.78 33.03
C GLY A 253 23.39 -5.10 34.51
N GLU A 254 24.54 -5.30 35.15
CA GLU A 254 24.66 -5.78 36.53
C GLU A 254 23.97 -4.85 37.54
N GLY A 255 23.11 -5.42 38.41
CA GLY A 255 22.34 -4.65 39.39
C GLY A 255 21.16 -3.86 38.80
N SER A 256 20.70 -4.23 37.61
CA SER A 256 19.53 -3.64 36.97
C SER A 256 18.22 -4.17 37.53
N ASP A 257 17.14 -3.40 37.30
CA ASP A 257 15.76 -3.81 37.58
C ASP A 257 15.39 -5.15 36.94
N TYR A 258 16.09 -5.56 35.88
CA TYR A 258 15.88 -6.82 35.18
C TYR A 258 16.23 -8.04 36.04
N GLU A 259 17.41 -8.06 36.70
CA GLU A 259 17.84 -9.21 37.51
C GLU A 259 16.89 -9.43 38.70
N ASP A 260 16.53 -8.34 39.39
CA ASP A 260 15.58 -8.35 40.50
C ASP A 260 14.18 -8.81 40.05
N SER A 261 13.75 -8.36 38.87
CA SER A 261 12.46 -8.75 38.29
C SER A 261 12.44 -10.22 37.88
N LEU A 262 13.53 -10.74 37.32
CA LEU A 262 13.65 -12.15 36.96
C LEU A 262 13.58 -13.03 38.22
N GLN A 263 14.29 -12.66 39.28
CA GLN A 263 14.23 -13.40 40.54
C GLN A 263 12.85 -13.32 41.20
N ALA A 264 12.19 -12.16 41.16
CA ALA A 264 10.83 -12.02 41.68
C ALA A 264 9.84 -12.93 40.94
N LEU A 265 9.94 -13.06 39.61
CA LEU A 265 9.12 -13.96 38.81
C LEU A 265 9.37 -15.44 39.17
N ILE A 266 10.64 -15.83 39.38
CA ILE A 266 10.99 -17.18 39.87
C ILE A 266 10.35 -17.45 41.24
N ASP A 267 10.29 -16.43 42.10
CA ASP A 267 9.67 -16.49 43.41
C ASP A 267 8.13 -16.37 43.38
N GLY A 268 7.52 -16.32 42.18
CA GLY A 268 6.07 -16.25 42.00
C GLY A 268 5.48 -14.87 42.32
N LYS A 269 6.22 -13.79 42.07
CA LYS A 269 5.81 -12.41 42.35
C LYS A 269 6.06 -11.49 41.15
N LEU A 270 5.34 -10.37 41.12
CA LEU A 270 5.71 -9.22 40.29
C LEU A 270 6.56 -8.26 41.12
N SER A 271 7.72 -7.88 40.59
CA SER A 271 8.58 -6.84 41.16
C SER A 271 7.94 -5.45 41.03
N GLU A 272 8.41 -4.49 41.82
CA GLU A 272 7.97 -3.09 41.70
C GLU A 272 8.24 -2.49 40.31
N PRO A 273 9.41 -2.70 39.66
CA PRO A 273 9.65 -2.25 38.29
C PRO A 273 8.63 -2.80 37.28
N LEU A 274 8.35 -4.11 37.31
CA LEU A 274 7.35 -4.70 36.43
C LEU A 274 5.95 -4.15 36.69
N ARG A 275 5.53 -4.00 37.96
CA ARG A 275 4.24 -3.40 38.32
C ARG A 275 4.13 -1.98 37.77
N LYS A 276 5.18 -1.17 37.92
CA LYS A 276 5.22 0.21 37.44
C LYS A 276 5.05 0.27 35.92
N MET A 277 5.83 -0.49 35.16
CA MET A 277 5.72 -0.48 33.70
C MET A 277 4.37 -0.98 33.18
N ILE A 278 3.83 -2.04 33.81
CA ILE A 278 2.51 -2.56 33.49
C ILE A 278 1.43 -1.49 33.76
N ALA A 279 1.57 -0.70 34.84
CA ALA A 279 0.68 0.41 35.15
C ALA A 279 0.82 1.58 34.17
N GLU A 280 2.04 1.93 33.76
CA GLU A 280 2.30 2.97 32.74
C GLU A 280 1.68 2.61 31.39
N ALA A 281 1.64 1.31 31.05
CA ALA A 281 0.92 0.78 29.88
C ALA A 281 -0.62 0.70 30.07
N GLY A 282 -1.17 1.26 31.15
CA GLY A 282 -2.60 1.30 31.44
C GLY A 282 -3.17 0.02 32.06
N SER A 283 -2.33 -0.95 32.44
CA SER A 283 -2.74 -2.27 32.92
C SER A 283 -2.44 -2.49 34.39
N GLU A 284 -2.61 -1.48 35.26
CA GLU A 284 -2.20 -1.52 36.68
C GLU A 284 -2.56 -2.84 37.39
N ALA A 285 -1.54 -3.47 37.98
CA ALA A 285 -1.67 -4.78 38.62
C ALA A 285 -2.26 -4.67 40.04
N GLY A 286 -3.39 -5.34 40.28
CA GLY A 286 -4.04 -5.42 41.57
C GLY A 286 -3.25 -6.20 42.63
N ASP A 287 -3.77 -6.18 43.85
CA ASP A 287 -3.24 -6.93 45.00
C ASP A 287 -3.55 -8.43 44.90
N ASP A 288 -4.54 -8.81 44.08
CA ASP A 288 -4.99 -10.18 43.86
C ASP A 288 -4.13 -10.98 42.87
N VAL A 289 -3.15 -10.32 42.24
CA VAL A 289 -2.30 -10.91 41.20
C VAL A 289 -1.43 -12.04 41.75
N LYS A 290 -1.50 -13.20 41.07
CA LYS A 290 -0.70 -14.39 41.33
C LYS A 290 0.17 -14.69 40.13
N VAL A 291 1.44 -15.04 40.34
CA VAL A 291 2.37 -15.42 39.27
C VAL A 291 2.68 -16.91 39.36
N GLU A 292 2.50 -17.61 38.26
CA GLU A 292 2.75 -19.05 38.11
C GLU A 292 3.80 -19.29 37.03
N THR A 293 4.74 -20.18 37.30
CA THR A 293 5.74 -20.59 36.31
C THR A 293 5.11 -21.52 35.28
N VAL A 294 5.15 -21.13 34.01
CA VAL A 294 4.75 -21.97 32.86
C VAL A 294 5.93 -22.77 32.36
N THR A 295 7.06 -22.10 32.11
CA THR A 295 8.34 -22.70 31.74
C THR A 295 9.41 -22.14 32.67
N ALA A 296 10.08 -23.02 33.42
CA ALA A 296 11.09 -22.63 34.38
C ALA A 296 12.15 -21.69 33.76
N ASN A 297 12.38 -20.56 34.45
CA ASN A 297 13.34 -19.53 34.04
C ASN A 297 13.10 -18.98 32.61
N LYS A 298 11.86 -18.99 32.11
CA LYS A 298 11.59 -18.49 30.75
C LYS A 298 10.21 -17.90 30.56
N VAL A 299 9.15 -18.53 31.09
CA VAL A 299 7.77 -18.11 30.87
C VAL A 299 6.98 -18.21 32.17
N TRP A 300 6.26 -17.15 32.49
CA TRP A 300 5.37 -17.05 33.65
C TRP A 300 4.01 -16.54 33.21
N LYS A 301 3.00 -16.85 34.01
CA LYS A 301 1.63 -16.39 33.83
C LYS A 301 1.23 -15.62 35.07
N ALA A 302 0.83 -14.36 34.92
CA ALA A 302 0.31 -13.54 36.00
C ALA A 302 -1.20 -13.42 35.85
N THR A 303 -1.97 -13.86 36.85
CA THR A 303 -3.45 -13.87 36.81
C THR A 303 -4.00 -13.01 37.94
N GLY A 304 -4.92 -12.11 37.62
CA GLY A 304 -5.61 -11.25 38.59
C GLY A 304 -6.21 -10.02 37.92
N THR A 305 -6.44 -8.97 38.70
CA THR A 305 -6.93 -7.69 38.17
C THR A 305 -5.77 -6.92 37.52
N PHE A 306 -5.93 -6.54 36.26
CA PHE A 306 -5.03 -5.62 35.54
C PHE A 306 -5.87 -4.52 34.88
N GLY A 307 -5.60 -3.25 35.22
CA GLY A 307 -6.35 -2.12 34.68
C GLY A 307 -7.85 -2.16 35.00
N GLY A 308 -8.24 -2.82 36.10
CA GLY A 308 -9.64 -3.02 36.49
C GLY A 308 -10.31 -4.26 35.89
N VAL A 309 -9.63 -5.00 35.02
CA VAL A 309 -10.17 -6.20 34.35
C VAL A 309 -9.51 -7.46 34.90
N GLN A 310 -10.30 -8.50 35.17
CA GLN A 310 -9.77 -9.83 35.49
C GLN A 310 -9.20 -10.49 34.24
N ARG A 311 -7.88 -10.71 34.20
CA ARG A 311 -7.23 -11.35 33.05
C ARG A 311 -5.91 -12.02 33.40
N GLU A 312 -5.37 -12.73 32.42
CA GLU A 312 -4.04 -13.33 32.47
C GLU A 312 -3.07 -12.49 31.62
N LEU A 313 -1.89 -12.22 32.17
CA LEU A 313 -0.74 -11.70 31.43
C LEU A 313 0.31 -12.80 31.27
N LEU A 314 0.85 -12.91 30.08
CA LEU A 314 1.95 -13.83 29.77
C LEU A 314 3.26 -13.05 29.85
N ILE A 315 4.20 -13.51 30.67
CA ILE A 315 5.49 -12.87 30.88
C ILE A 315 6.58 -13.78 30.36
N LYS A 316 7.42 -13.30 29.44
CA LYS A 316 8.46 -14.08 28.77
C LYS A 316 9.82 -13.41 28.93
N GLN A 317 10.84 -14.20 29.28
CA GLN A 317 12.21 -13.79 29.06
C GLN A 317 12.56 -13.99 27.58
N ALA A 318 12.75 -12.89 26.86
CA ALA A 318 12.92 -12.84 25.41
C ALA A 318 14.28 -12.23 25.04
N GLY A 319 15.36 -13.00 25.23
CA GLY A 319 16.73 -12.51 25.07
C GLY A 319 17.12 -11.60 26.24
N PRO A 320 17.68 -10.40 26.01
CA PRO A 320 18.09 -9.47 27.07
C PRO A 320 16.90 -8.60 27.55
N ARG A 321 15.69 -9.17 27.67
CA ARG A 321 14.50 -8.45 28.15
C ARG A 321 13.46 -9.39 28.75
N ILE A 322 12.66 -8.86 29.66
CA ILE A 322 11.41 -9.46 30.12
C ILE A 322 10.27 -8.74 29.40
N SER A 323 9.48 -9.47 28.63
CA SER A 323 8.34 -8.95 27.86
C SER A 323 7.02 -9.42 28.48
N VAL A 324 6.08 -8.50 28.66
CA VAL A 324 4.73 -8.76 29.18
C VAL A 324 3.74 -8.66 28.03
N PHE A 325 2.83 -9.62 27.94
CA PHE A 325 1.80 -9.71 26.91
C PHE A 325 0.42 -9.90 27.55
N LYS A 326 -0.61 -9.35 26.91
CA LYS A 326 -2.02 -9.57 27.22
C LYS A 326 -2.72 -10.18 26.02
N THR A 327 -3.78 -10.93 26.26
CA THR A 327 -4.77 -11.23 25.23
C THR A 327 -5.74 -10.05 25.15
N LEU A 328 -6.03 -9.60 23.93
CA LEU A 328 -7.06 -8.57 23.69
C LEU A 328 -8.45 -9.18 23.81
N GLY A 329 -9.45 -8.35 24.07
CA GLY A 329 -10.85 -8.76 24.07
C GLY A 329 -11.77 -7.57 24.34
N ILE A 330 -13.04 -7.85 24.58
CA ILE A 330 -14.14 -6.87 24.65
C ILE A 330 -13.95 -5.67 25.60
N GLU A 331 -13.02 -5.75 26.55
CA GLU A 331 -12.69 -4.67 27.50
C GLU A 331 -11.63 -3.70 26.94
N ASP A 332 -10.92 -4.08 25.88
CA ASP A 332 -9.84 -3.33 25.25
C ASP A 332 -10.37 -2.46 24.09
N LYS A 333 -11.36 -1.60 24.38
CA LYS A 333 -12.13 -0.82 23.39
C LYS A 333 -11.33 0.04 22.41
N GLU A 334 -10.11 0.42 22.79
CA GLU A 334 -9.23 1.25 21.96
C GLU A 334 -8.39 0.42 20.96
N GLU A 335 -8.46 -0.91 21.02
CA GLU A 335 -7.72 -1.82 20.16
C GLU A 335 -8.60 -2.34 19.02
N ALA A 336 -7.97 -2.66 17.88
CA ALA A 336 -8.66 -3.35 16.79
C ALA A 336 -9.04 -4.78 17.19
N ASP A 337 -10.24 -5.21 16.77
CA ASP A 337 -10.67 -6.59 16.86
C ASP A 337 -10.29 -7.35 15.57
N THR A 338 -9.43 -8.36 15.70
CA THR A 338 -8.86 -9.07 14.56
C THR A 338 -9.59 -10.38 14.30
N ILE A 339 -10.21 -10.46 13.12
CA ILE A 339 -10.95 -11.64 12.67
C ILE A 339 -9.97 -12.73 12.22
N TRP A 340 -9.06 -12.40 11.29
CA TRP A 340 -8.02 -13.31 10.81
C TRP A 340 -6.77 -12.57 10.32
N VAL A 341 -5.63 -13.28 10.29
CA VAL A 341 -4.31 -12.79 9.86
C VAL A 341 -3.64 -13.80 8.94
N PHE A 342 -3.02 -13.33 7.86
CA PHE A 342 -2.14 -14.11 7.00
C PHE A 342 -0.79 -13.41 6.83
N ASN A 343 0.30 -14.04 7.29
CA ASN A 343 1.66 -13.47 7.22
C ASN A 343 2.37 -13.91 5.94
N MET A 344 2.47 -13.03 4.95
CA MET A 344 3.05 -13.37 3.64
C MET A 344 4.55 -13.70 3.72
N MET A 345 5.29 -13.07 4.63
CA MET A 345 6.74 -13.33 4.77
C MET A 345 6.99 -14.73 5.35
N GLU A 346 6.20 -15.14 6.33
CA GLU A 346 6.33 -16.47 6.96
C GLU A 346 5.74 -17.58 6.09
N GLU A 347 4.56 -17.37 5.52
CA GLU A 347 3.80 -18.41 4.81
C GLU A 347 4.24 -18.57 3.34
N LEU A 348 4.66 -17.48 2.68
CA LEU A 348 5.01 -17.48 1.26
C LEU A 348 6.50 -17.22 0.99
N GLY A 349 7.29 -16.92 2.02
CA GLY A 349 8.72 -16.63 1.87
C GLY A 349 9.01 -15.31 1.15
N VAL A 350 8.04 -14.39 1.12
CA VAL A 350 8.18 -13.05 0.53
C VAL A 350 9.20 -12.22 1.30
N SER A 351 10.02 -11.45 0.59
CA SER A 351 10.93 -10.45 1.17
C SER A 351 10.50 -9.08 0.68
N GLN A 352 9.61 -8.44 1.44
CA GLN A 352 9.11 -7.11 1.08
C GLN A 352 10.22 -6.06 1.11
N HIS A 353 10.16 -5.07 0.22
CA HIS A 353 11.17 -3.99 0.19
C HIS A 353 10.61 -2.68 0.76
N ASN A 354 11.33 -2.08 1.71
CA ASN A 354 10.98 -0.89 2.52
C ASN A 354 9.73 -1.04 3.41
N MET A 355 8.60 -1.47 2.84
CA MET A 355 7.39 -1.96 3.52
C MET A 355 6.44 -2.53 2.47
N CYS A 356 5.43 -3.29 2.91
CA CYS A 356 4.32 -3.60 2.03
C CYS A 356 3.39 -2.39 1.85
N SER A 357 3.07 -2.05 0.59
CA SER A 357 2.08 -1.03 0.23
C SER A 357 1.15 -1.61 -0.83
N CYS A 358 0.00 -2.10 -0.37
CA CYS A 358 -1.05 -2.62 -1.25
C CYS A 358 -2.41 -2.25 -0.65
N SER A 359 -3.10 -1.29 -1.26
CA SER A 359 -4.52 -1.08 -1.00
C SER A 359 -5.28 -2.20 -1.70
N VAL A 360 -5.80 -3.17 -0.95
CA VAL A 360 -6.44 -4.38 -1.50
C VAL A 360 -7.76 -4.04 -2.23
N THR A 361 -8.28 -4.98 -3.01
CA THR A 361 -9.64 -4.90 -3.58
C THR A 361 -10.25 -6.28 -3.72
N THR A 362 -11.56 -6.32 -3.98
CA THR A 362 -12.37 -7.54 -4.04
C THR A 362 -13.09 -7.71 -5.36
N TYR A 363 -13.49 -8.96 -5.61
CA TYR A 363 -14.50 -9.30 -6.61
C TYR A 363 -15.31 -10.49 -6.09
N GLY A 364 -16.50 -10.21 -5.56
CA GLY A 364 -17.25 -11.19 -4.76
C GLY A 364 -16.49 -11.56 -3.49
N ASP A 365 -16.23 -12.85 -3.30
CA ASP A 365 -15.47 -13.38 -2.16
C ASP A 365 -13.94 -13.37 -2.34
N LEU A 366 -13.46 -12.94 -3.51
CA LEU A 366 -12.02 -12.90 -3.82
C LEU A 366 -11.41 -11.62 -3.28
N LEU A 367 -10.22 -11.72 -2.68
CA LEU A 367 -9.38 -10.61 -2.24
C LEU A 367 -8.04 -10.66 -2.99
N PHE A 368 -7.66 -9.58 -3.65
CA PHE A 368 -6.43 -9.49 -4.43
C PHE A 368 -5.36 -8.67 -3.73
N VAL A 369 -4.14 -9.20 -3.67
CA VAL A 369 -3.04 -8.62 -2.87
C VAL A 369 -1.72 -8.66 -3.64
N ASN A 370 -1.06 -7.49 -3.73
CA ASN A 370 0.35 -7.37 -4.12
C ASN A 370 1.23 -7.60 -2.87
N THR A 371 2.23 -8.47 -2.98
CA THR A 371 3.04 -8.90 -1.83
C THR A 371 4.17 -7.95 -1.48
N SER A 372 4.45 -6.97 -2.34
CA SER A 372 5.58 -6.03 -2.22
C SER A 372 6.96 -6.67 -2.20
N ASN A 373 7.10 -7.90 -2.68
CA ASN A 373 8.39 -8.58 -2.84
C ASN A 373 9.40 -7.68 -3.58
N GLY A 374 10.64 -7.61 -3.10
CA GLY A 374 11.61 -6.66 -3.65
C GLY A 374 13.05 -6.91 -3.22
N MET A 375 13.89 -5.90 -3.44
CA MET A 375 15.33 -5.97 -3.19
C MET A 375 15.69 -6.04 -1.70
N ASP A 376 16.94 -6.39 -1.42
CA ASP A 376 17.56 -6.14 -0.12
C ASP A 376 17.98 -4.66 0.05
N GLU A 377 18.54 -4.31 1.22
CA GLU A 377 19.05 -2.96 1.53
C GLU A 377 20.15 -2.44 0.58
N SER A 378 20.82 -3.33 -0.16
CA SER A 378 21.82 -2.89 -1.14
C SER A 378 21.18 -2.37 -2.42
N HIS A 379 19.87 -2.61 -2.61
CA HIS A 379 19.10 -2.34 -3.81
C HIS A 379 19.61 -3.09 -5.06
N ILE A 380 20.40 -4.15 -4.85
CA ILE A 380 21.05 -4.93 -5.92
C ILE A 380 20.50 -6.36 -5.96
N ASN A 381 20.47 -7.05 -4.82
CA ASN A 381 20.06 -8.46 -4.77
C ASN A 381 18.57 -8.59 -4.50
N LEU A 382 17.93 -9.53 -5.19
CA LEU A 382 16.56 -9.96 -4.93
C LEU A 382 16.60 -11.21 -4.04
N PRO A 383 16.22 -11.13 -2.75
CA PRO A 383 16.37 -12.24 -1.82
C PRO A 383 15.46 -13.43 -2.13
N ALA A 384 14.25 -13.15 -2.63
CA ALA A 384 13.20 -14.14 -2.85
C ALA A 384 12.67 -14.09 -4.30
N PRO A 385 13.50 -14.43 -5.32
CA PRO A 385 13.12 -14.30 -6.73
C PRO A 385 12.00 -15.25 -7.17
N ASP A 386 11.78 -16.33 -6.43
CA ASP A 386 10.74 -17.34 -6.68
C ASP A 386 9.48 -17.14 -5.81
N ALA A 387 9.50 -16.16 -4.89
CA ALA A 387 8.33 -15.87 -4.06
C ALA A 387 7.23 -15.18 -4.89
N PRO A 388 5.95 -15.41 -4.56
CA PRO A 388 4.85 -14.81 -5.30
C PRO A 388 4.84 -13.29 -5.12
N SER A 389 4.51 -12.60 -6.21
CA SER A 389 4.34 -11.13 -6.25
C SER A 389 2.87 -10.73 -6.18
N PHE A 390 1.97 -11.62 -6.58
CA PHE A 390 0.54 -11.36 -6.61
C PHE A 390 -0.24 -12.60 -6.16
N ILE A 391 -1.23 -12.42 -5.30
CA ILE A 391 -2.04 -13.51 -4.74
C ILE A 391 -3.53 -13.18 -4.78
N CYS A 392 -4.34 -14.23 -4.85
CA CYS A 392 -5.77 -14.16 -4.58
C CYS A 392 -6.10 -15.00 -3.36
N MET A 393 -6.94 -14.44 -2.50
CA MET A 393 -7.36 -15.05 -1.25
C MET A 393 -8.89 -15.12 -1.18
N ASP A 394 -9.41 -16.02 -0.36
CA ASP A 394 -10.79 -15.95 0.09
C ASP A 394 -10.89 -14.91 1.22
N LYS A 395 -11.65 -13.83 1.00
CA LYS A 395 -11.72 -12.70 1.94
C LYS A 395 -12.33 -13.08 3.29
N ASN A 396 -13.07 -14.19 3.36
CA ASN A 396 -13.78 -14.60 4.57
C ASN A 396 -12.89 -15.45 5.49
N THR A 397 -11.93 -16.18 4.93
CA THR A 397 -11.10 -17.16 5.66
C THR A 397 -9.62 -16.82 5.68
N GLY A 398 -9.14 -15.97 4.77
CA GLY A 398 -7.71 -15.72 4.57
C GLY A 398 -6.98 -16.85 3.83
N GLU A 399 -7.69 -17.83 3.27
CA GLU A 399 -7.10 -18.91 2.49
C GLU A 399 -6.55 -18.37 1.15
N VAL A 400 -5.29 -18.68 0.82
CA VAL A 400 -4.71 -18.38 -0.49
C VAL A 400 -5.26 -19.37 -1.53
N LEU A 401 -5.96 -18.84 -2.53
CA LEU A 401 -6.58 -19.61 -3.61
C LEU A 401 -5.61 -19.86 -4.77
N TRP A 402 -4.82 -18.85 -5.12
CA TRP A 402 -3.75 -18.97 -6.11
C TRP A 402 -2.67 -17.91 -5.90
N THR A 403 -1.51 -18.18 -6.49
CA THR A 403 -0.35 -17.28 -6.47
C THR A 403 0.25 -17.10 -7.87
N ASP A 404 0.75 -15.91 -8.17
CA ASP A 404 1.56 -15.61 -9.36
C ASP A 404 2.92 -15.04 -8.98
N GLY A 405 3.96 -15.51 -9.67
CA GLY A 405 5.35 -15.12 -9.46
C GLY A 405 5.84 -14.02 -10.39
N SER A 406 5.00 -13.45 -11.28
CA SER A 406 5.44 -12.39 -12.18
C SER A 406 5.69 -11.10 -11.37
N PRO A 407 6.80 -10.37 -11.58
CA PRO A 407 7.77 -10.56 -12.65
C PRO A 407 9.01 -11.39 -12.25
N GLY A 408 9.03 -11.96 -11.05
CA GLY A 408 10.07 -12.84 -10.51
C GLY A 408 11.42 -12.13 -10.47
N GLY A 409 12.44 -12.75 -11.08
CA GLY A 409 13.80 -12.19 -11.16
C GLY A 409 13.94 -10.80 -11.83
N ASN A 410 12.88 -10.25 -12.43
CA ASN A 410 12.89 -8.97 -13.13
C ASN A 410 12.45 -7.77 -12.28
N ILE A 411 12.10 -7.97 -11.00
CA ILE A 411 11.79 -6.84 -10.10
C ILE A 411 12.94 -5.84 -10.13
N LEU A 412 12.67 -4.56 -10.33
CA LEU A 412 13.68 -3.51 -10.39
C LEU A 412 14.13 -3.10 -8.99
N HIS A 413 13.15 -2.83 -8.12
CA HIS A 413 13.35 -2.28 -6.78
C HIS A 413 12.36 -2.87 -5.75
N GLY A 414 11.11 -2.43 -5.75
CA GLY A 414 10.00 -2.99 -4.97
C GLY A 414 8.71 -3.04 -5.79
N GLN A 415 7.60 -3.41 -5.15
CA GLN A 415 6.28 -3.50 -5.79
C GLN A 415 5.23 -2.83 -4.90
N TRP A 416 4.62 -1.74 -5.39
CA TRP A 416 3.72 -0.91 -4.58
C TRP A 416 2.42 -0.50 -5.30
N SER A 417 2.26 -0.86 -6.57
CA SER A 417 1.01 -0.65 -7.30
C SER A 417 -0.10 -1.53 -6.73
N SER A 418 -1.23 -0.91 -6.39
CA SER A 418 -2.42 -1.59 -5.89
C SER A 418 -3.23 -2.21 -7.04
N PRO A 419 -3.93 -3.34 -6.82
CA PRO A 419 -4.72 -3.98 -7.86
C PRO A 419 -6.04 -3.25 -8.17
N MET A 420 -6.57 -3.48 -9.37
CA MET A 420 -7.86 -3.00 -9.88
C MET A 420 -8.62 -4.19 -10.49
N VAL A 421 -9.96 -4.21 -10.39
CA VAL A 421 -10.80 -5.23 -11.01
C VAL A 421 -11.94 -4.61 -11.81
N GLU A 422 -12.12 -5.05 -13.06
CA GLU A 422 -13.25 -4.68 -13.92
C GLU A 422 -13.63 -5.77 -14.92
N VAL A 423 -14.90 -5.81 -15.34
CA VAL A 423 -15.39 -6.62 -16.45
C VAL A 423 -15.05 -5.92 -17.77
N LEU A 424 -13.90 -6.28 -18.32
CA LEU A 424 -13.30 -5.65 -19.50
C LEU A 424 -13.47 -6.57 -20.71
N GLY A 425 -14.26 -6.12 -21.69
CA GLY A 425 -14.60 -6.91 -22.88
C GLY A 425 -15.43 -8.16 -22.56
N GLY A 426 -16.28 -8.10 -21.52
CA GLY A 426 -17.07 -9.25 -21.05
C GLY A 426 -16.28 -10.30 -20.27
N VAL A 427 -15.05 -9.97 -19.83
CA VAL A 427 -14.24 -10.85 -18.99
C VAL A 427 -13.92 -10.12 -17.70
N PRO A 428 -14.19 -10.69 -16.51
CA PRO A 428 -13.71 -10.12 -15.25
C PRO A 428 -12.19 -10.23 -15.19
N GLN A 429 -11.51 -9.09 -15.17
CA GLN A 429 -10.05 -9.02 -15.17
C GLN A 429 -9.58 -8.33 -13.89
N VAL A 430 -8.57 -8.92 -13.23
CA VAL A 430 -7.79 -8.26 -12.18
C VAL A 430 -6.45 -7.83 -12.76
N LEU A 431 -6.11 -6.57 -12.54
CA LEU A 431 -4.88 -5.96 -13.02
C LEU A 431 -3.96 -5.62 -11.86
N PHE A 432 -2.66 -5.89 -12.04
CA PHE A 432 -1.63 -5.51 -11.07
C PHE A 432 -0.39 -4.94 -11.78
N GLY A 433 0.16 -3.86 -11.23
CA GLY A 433 1.42 -3.26 -11.70
C GLY A 433 2.65 -3.97 -11.11
N GLY A 434 3.45 -4.57 -11.97
CA GLY A 434 4.69 -5.26 -11.62
C GLY A 434 5.84 -4.32 -11.28
N GLY A 435 6.74 -4.77 -10.39
CA GLY A 435 7.97 -4.05 -10.05
C GLY A 435 9.01 -3.99 -11.18
N ASP A 436 8.70 -4.58 -12.34
CA ASP A 436 9.48 -4.54 -13.58
C ASP A 436 8.97 -3.49 -14.57
N GLY A 437 7.90 -2.76 -14.23
CA GLY A 437 7.29 -1.76 -15.10
C GLY A 437 6.23 -2.31 -16.05
N VAL A 438 5.75 -3.53 -15.81
CA VAL A 438 4.75 -4.22 -16.64
C VAL A 438 3.42 -4.27 -15.93
N LEU A 439 2.34 -3.93 -16.63
CA LEU A 439 0.97 -4.15 -16.17
C LEU A 439 0.53 -5.55 -16.59
N TYR A 440 0.11 -6.37 -15.62
CA TYR A 440 -0.36 -7.73 -15.85
C TYR A 440 -1.87 -7.81 -15.65
N SER A 441 -2.55 -8.59 -16.49
CA SER A 441 -3.97 -8.91 -16.34
C SER A 441 -4.19 -10.41 -16.19
N PHE A 442 -5.01 -10.77 -15.22
CA PHE A 442 -5.47 -12.13 -14.97
C PHE A 442 -6.99 -12.17 -14.96
N ARG A 443 -7.58 -13.34 -15.21
CA ARG A 443 -9.01 -13.52 -14.94
C ARG A 443 -9.24 -13.38 -13.43
N ALA A 444 -10.23 -12.57 -13.04
CA ALA A 444 -10.61 -12.39 -11.64
C ALA A 444 -11.53 -13.55 -11.20
N ASP A 445 -10.95 -14.73 -11.01
CA ASP A 445 -11.62 -15.93 -10.51
C ASP A 445 -10.76 -16.69 -9.48
N ARG A 446 -11.22 -17.86 -9.04
CA ARG A 446 -10.51 -18.72 -8.08
C ARG A 446 -9.31 -19.45 -8.69
N GLY A 447 -8.98 -19.23 -9.96
CA GLY A 447 -7.94 -19.93 -10.67
C GLY A 447 -8.22 -21.44 -10.83
N GLN A 448 -7.20 -22.15 -11.28
CA GLN A 448 -7.20 -23.61 -11.42
C GLN A 448 -5.94 -24.20 -10.81
N ASP A 449 -6.10 -25.18 -9.91
CA ASP A 449 -4.99 -25.90 -9.27
C ASP A 449 -3.93 -24.98 -8.62
N GLY A 450 -4.39 -23.89 -7.98
CA GLY A 450 -3.52 -22.90 -7.33
C GLY A 450 -2.88 -21.87 -8.26
N ASN A 451 -3.28 -21.82 -9.55
CA ASN A 451 -2.70 -20.92 -10.55
C ASN A 451 -3.78 -20.02 -11.17
N PRO A 452 -3.48 -18.74 -11.44
CA PRO A 452 -4.38 -17.85 -12.17
C PRO A 452 -4.31 -18.06 -13.70
N GLU A 453 -5.35 -17.63 -14.41
CA GLU A 453 -5.31 -17.48 -15.87
C GLU A 453 -4.78 -16.10 -16.24
N LYS A 454 -3.52 -15.99 -16.67
CA LYS A 454 -2.97 -14.75 -17.24
C LYS A 454 -3.59 -14.47 -18.61
N LEU A 455 -4.20 -13.29 -18.77
CA LEU A 455 -4.88 -12.87 -19.98
C LEU A 455 -3.94 -12.09 -20.91
N TRP A 456 -3.25 -11.09 -20.37
CA TRP A 456 -2.30 -10.27 -21.12
C TRP A 456 -1.28 -9.58 -20.22
N GLU A 457 -0.23 -9.05 -20.85
CA GLU A 457 0.80 -8.23 -20.20
C GLU A 457 1.20 -7.06 -21.11
N PHE A 458 1.47 -5.90 -20.50
CA PHE A 458 1.81 -4.66 -21.19
C PHE A 458 3.01 -4.01 -20.51
N ASP A 459 4.16 -4.00 -21.17
CA ASP A 459 5.36 -3.30 -20.67
C ASP A 459 5.21 -1.80 -20.93
N CYS A 460 5.10 -1.05 -19.84
CA CYS A 460 4.85 0.38 -19.85
C CYS A 460 6.12 1.20 -20.10
N ASN A 461 7.29 0.54 -20.22
CA ASN A 461 8.55 1.18 -20.52
C ASN A 461 8.94 1.00 -21.99
N PRO A 462 9.53 2.03 -22.62
CA PRO A 462 10.24 1.89 -23.89
C PRO A 462 11.30 0.79 -23.80
N LYS A 463 11.48 -0.01 -24.86
CA LYS A 463 12.38 -1.18 -24.79
C LYS A 463 13.86 -0.82 -24.63
N THR A 464 14.25 0.39 -25.02
CA THR A 464 15.60 0.94 -24.85
C THR A 464 15.80 1.65 -23.52
N SER A 465 14.75 1.81 -22.71
CA SER A 465 14.86 2.37 -21.35
C SER A 465 15.82 1.53 -20.50
N LYS A 466 16.51 2.20 -19.57
CA LYS A 466 17.51 1.55 -18.72
C LYS A 466 17.29 1.86 -17.26
N TRP A 467 17.31 0.81 -16.44
CA TRP A 467 17.35 0.96 -15.00
C TRP A 467 18.74 1.39 -14.55
N VAL A 468 18.81 2.50 -13.82
CA VAL A 468 20.00 2.98 -13.14
C VAL A 468 19.60 3.32 -11.71
N LEU A 469 20.29 2.71 -10.75
CA LEU A 469 20.05 3.00 -9.34
C LEU A 469 20.43 4.46 -9.04
N GLY A 470 19.59 5.16 -8.28
CA GLY A 470 19.82 6.57 -7.93
C GLY A 470 19.26 7.59 -8.91
N GLY A 471 18.24 7.23 -9.70
CA GLY A 471 17.37 8.19 -10.37
C GLY A 471 17.67 8.51 -11.82
N GLU A 472 18.94 8.41 -12.24
CA GLU A 472 19.41 8.74 -13.60
C GLU A 472 18.92 7.77 -14.71
N GLY A 473 18.09 6.77 -14.35
CA GLY A 473 17.56 5.79 -15.29
C GLY A 473 16.25 6.24 -15.93
N THR A 474 15.98 5.75 -17.14
CA THR A 474 14.73 6.01 -17.87
C THR A 474 13.74 4.84 -17.79
N ARG A 475 14.14 3.73 -17.15
CA ARG A 475 13.26 2.59 -16.89
C ARG A 475 12.69 2.72 -15.48
N ASN A 476 11.39 2.55 -15.37
CA ASN A 476 10.61 2.73 -14.17
C ASN A 476 9.93 1.42 -13.72
N ASN A 477 9.52 1.38 -12.46
CA ASN A 477 8.56 0.39 -11.97
C ASN A 477 7.13 0.94 -12.11
N LEU A 478 6.15 0.39 -11.37
CA LEU A 478 4.79 0.93 -11.33
C LEU A 478 4.41 1.14 -9.86
N ILE A 479 4.03 2.37 -9.52
CA ILE A 479 3.51 2.75 -8.20
C ILE A 479 2.04 3.18 -8.31
N ALA A 480 1.71 3.97 -9.34
CA ALA A 480 0.32 4.34 -9.62
C ALA A 480 -0.59 3.11 -9.74
N THR A 481 -1.85 3.29 -9.37
CA THR A 481 -2.87 2.24 -9.48
C THR A 481 -3.52 2.32 -10.88
N PRO A 482 -3.72 1.21 -11.60
CA PRO A 482 -4.47 1.23 -12.85
C PRO A 482 -5.93 1.63 -12.63
N VAL A 483 -6.49 2.41 -13.54
CA VAL A 483 -7.89 2.88 -13.50
C VAL A 483 -8.64 2.37 -14.72
N ALA A 484 -9.86 1.86 -14.53
CA ALA A 484 -10.76 1.51 -15.62
C ALA A 484 -11.76 2.65 -15.89
N TYR A 485 -11.90 3.03 -17.15
CA TYR A 485 -12.89 4.03 -17.58
C TYR A 485 -13.37 3.71 -18.99
N LYS A 486 -14.71 3.62 -19.17
CA LYS A 486 -15.38 3.27 -20.44
C LYS A 486 -14.79 2.05 -21.17
N GLY A 487 -14.38 1.02 -20.43
CA GLY A 487 -13.82 -0.22 -20.98
C GLY A 487 -12.34 -0.14 -21.39
N LEU A 488 -11.69 1.00 -21.15
CA LEU A 488 -10.24 1.19 -21.33
C LEU A 488 -9.53 1.21 -19.98
N VAL A 489 -8.22 1.00 -20.00
CA VAL A 489 -7.36 1.01 -18.82
C VAL A 489 -6.33 2.12 -18.93
N TYR A 490 -6.12 2.84 -17.84
CA TYR A 490 -5.20 3.96 -17.73
C TYR A 490 -4.18 3.70 -16.63
N ILE A 491 -2.90 3.98 -16.90
CA ILE A 491 -1.84 3.84 -15.91
C ILE A 491 -0.70 4.83 -16.15
N ALA A 492 -0.30 5.52 -15.08
CA ALA A 492 0.89 6.37 -15.05
C ALA A 492 2.11 5.55 -14.61
N VAL A 493 3.29 5.95 -15.09
CA VAL A 493 4.55 5.22 -14.90
C VAL A 493 5.49 6.09 -14.08
N GLY A 494 6.08 5.50 -13.04
CA GLY A 494 6.98 6.21 -12.14
C GLY A 494 7.81 5.27 -11.30
N GLN A 495 8.52 5.83 -10.32
CA GLN A 495 9.44 5.08 -9.49
C GLN A 495 9.40 5.56 -8.04
N ASP A 496 10.05 4.82 -7.16
CA ASP A 496 10.26 5.20 -5.76
C ASP A 496 10.70 6.68 -5.69
N PRO A 497 9.92 7.55 -5.01
CA PRO A 497 10.22 8.97 -4.84
C PRO A 497 11.64 9.26 -4.34
N GLU A 498 12.25 8.36 -3.56
CA GLU A 498 13.63 8.53 -3.05
C GLU A 498 14.69 8.40 -4.16
N HIS A 499 14.31 7.93 -5.34
CA HIS A 499 15.15 7.95 -6.54
C HIS A 499 14.93 9.22 -7.39
N GLY A 500 14.12 10.17 -6.92
CA GLY A 500 13.96 11.48 -7.53
C GLY A 500 13.22 11.48 -8.86
N GLU A 501 13.30 12.62 -9.54
CA GLU A 501 12.61 12.91 -10.79
C GLU A 501 13.23 12.17 -11.99
N GLY A 502 12.50 12.14 -13.10
CA GLY A 502 12.95 11.52 -14.34
C GLY A 502 11.80 11.28 -15.31
N GLU A 503 12.12 10.73 -16.48
CA GLU A 503 11.13 10.43 -17.52
C GLU A 503 10.01 9.51 -17.00
N GLY A 504 8.77 9.84 -17.32
CA GLY A 504 7.61 9.00 -17.05
C GLY A 504 6.69 8.90 -18.25
N HIS A 505 5.59 8.16 -18.06
CA HIS A 505 4.65 7.86 -19.15
C HIS A 505 3.23 7.77 -18.60
N LEU A 506 2.25 8.07 -19.44
CA LEU A 506 0.85 7.77 -19.21
C LEU A 506 0.30 6.99 -20.40
N TRP A 507 -0.35 5.87 -20.12
CA TRP A 507 -0.87 4.96 -21.13
C TRP A 507 -2.39 4.88 -21.07
N CYS A 508 -3.02 4.81 -22.24
CA CYS A 508 -4.38 4.31 -22.41
C CYS A 508 -4.33 3.00 -23.21
N ILE A 509 -4.95 1.96 -22.68
CA ILE A 509 -4.77 0.57 -23.11
C ILE A 509 -6.13 -0.07 -23.40
N ASP A 510 -6.23 -0.80 -24.51
CA ASP A 510 -7.34 -1.70 -24.85
C ASP A 510 -7.15 -3.08 -24.17
N PRO A 511 -7.94 -3.40 -23.14
CA PRO A 511 -7.78 -4.61 -22.33
C PRO A 511 -8.42 -5.86 -22.98
N THR A 512 -8.89 -5.78 -24.23
CA THR A 512 -9.59 -6.89 -24.89
C THR A 512 -8.65 -7.84 -25.63
N LYS A 513 -7.39 -7.44 -25.87
CA LYS A 513 -6.37 -8.31 -26.48
C LYS A 513 -5.80 -9.33 -25.49
N ARG A 514 -5.00 -10.28 -25.97
CA ARG A 514 -4.43 -11.39 -25.18
C ARG A 514 -2.95 -11.58 -25.47
N GLY A 515 -2.20 -12.14 -24.51
CA GLY A 515 -0.76 -12.36 -24.60
C GLY A 515 0.06 -11.10 -24.36
N ASP A 516 1.25 -11.00 -24.98
CA ASP A 516 2.04 -9.76 -24.94
C ASP A 516 1.39 -8.71 -25.86
N VAL A 517 0.84 -7.68 -25.23
CA VAL A 517 0.12 -6.58 -25.88
C VAL A 517 0.89 -5.26 -25.77
N SER A 518 2.17 -5.32 -25.39
CA SER A 518 3.06 -4.16 -25.29
C SER A 518 3.13 -3.37 -26.61
N PRO A 519 3.52 -2.08 -26.60
CA PRO A 519 3.70 -1.29 -27.82
C PRO A 519 4.69 -1.92 -28.81
N GLN A 520 5.78 -2.47 -28.27
CA GLN A 520 6.87 -3.05 -29.05
C GLN A 520 7.29 -4.40 -28.46
N LEU A 521 7.91 -5.23 -29.29
CA LEU A 521 8.58 -6.47 -28.91
C LEU A 521 10.10 -6.26 -28.91
N ALA A 522 10.80 -6.86 -27.96
CA ALA A 522 12.25 -6.93 -27.97
C ALA A 522 12.69 -8.13 -28.81
N VAL A 523 13.54 -7.92 -29.81
CA VAL A 523 14.01 -8.97 -30.72
C VAL A 523 15.52 -8.95 -30.92
N LYS A 524 16.09 -10.12 -31.17
CA LYS A 524 17.44 -10.27 -31.73
C LYS A 524 17.35 -10.12 -33.24
N ILE A 525 18.29 -9.36 -33.82
CA ILE A 525 18.44 -9.22 -35.26
C ILE A 525 19.62 -10.07 -35.73
N GLU A 526 19.35 -11.02 -36.62
CA GLU A 526 20.37 -11.81 -37.32
C GLU A 526 20.10 -11.77 -38.83
N GLY A 527 20.80 -10.88 -39.54
CA GLY A 527 20.51 -10.62 -40.95
C GLY A 527 19.12 -10.02 -41.14
N SER A 528 18.21 -10.76 -41.78
CA SER A 528 16.80 -10.38 -41.94
C SER A 528 15.87 -11.03 -40.91
N GLU A 529 16.38 -11.94 -40.09
CA GLU A 529 15.59 -12.64 -39.07
C GLU A 529 15.43 -11.78 -37.82
N ARG A 530 14.23 -11.84 -37.23
CA ARG A 530 13.85 -11.12 -36.01
C ARG A 530 13.25 -12.12 -35.04
N THR A 531 13.97 -12.42 -33.97
CA THR A 531 13.58 -13.45 -33.01
C THR A 531 13.31 -12.82 -31.65
N PRO A 532 12.11 -12.98 -31.06
CA PRO A 532 11.83 -12.48 -29.71
C PRO A 532 12.86 -12.93 -28.69
N ILE A 533 13.28 -12.02 -27.82
CA ILE A 533 14.22 -12.31 -26.73
C ILE A 533 13.51 -12.34 -25.37
N PRO A 534 14.01 -13.13 -24.40
CA PRO A 534 13.50 -13.10 -23.04
C PRO A 534 13.62 -11.70 -22.42
N ARG A 535 12.71 -11.40 -21.49
CA ARG A 535 12.76 -10.16 -20.71
C ARG A 535 14.04 -10.08 -19.90
N LYS A 536 14.58 -8.86 -19.78
CA LYS A 536 15.78 -8.55 -19.03
C LYS A 536 15.47 -7.45 -18.03
N ARG A 537 15.83 -7.67 -16.76
CA ARG A 537 15.64 -6.73 -15.64
C ARG A 537 16.12 -5.31 -15.95
N ILE A 538 17.38 -5.16 -16.37
CA ILE A 538 18.02 -3.82 -16.44
C ILE A 538 17.60 -3.02 -17.68
N GLN A 539 17.53 -3.66 -18.83
CA GLN A 539 17.25 -3.02 -20.11
C GLN A 539 16.78 -4.10 -21.09
N ALA A 540 15.61 -3.91 -21.70
CA ALA A 540 15.01 -4.93 -22.55
C ALA A 540 15.76 -5.10 -23.89
N VAL A 541 16.20 -4.00 -24.50
CA VAL A 541 16.94 -3.97 -25.77
C VAL A 541 18.28 -3.27 -25.60
N GLU A 542 19.36 -3.99 -25.92
CA GLU A 542 20.75 -3.54 -25.94
C GLU A 542 21.24 -3.51 -27.41
N PRO A 543 21.17 -2.36 -28.11
CA PRO A 543 21.49 -2.26 -29.54
C PRO A 543 22.90 -2.78 -29.90
N GLU A 544 23.86 -2.59 -29.01
CA GLU A 544 25.23 -3.09 -29.14
C GLU A 544 25.32 -4.62 -29.20
N LYS A 545 24.29 -5.33 -28.72
CA LYS A 545 24.14 -6.77 -28.83
C LYS A 545 23.33 -7.19 -30.06
N SER A 546 23.13 -6.32 -31.05
CA SER A 546 22.29 -6.59 -32.23
C SER A 546 20.84 -6.94 -31.85
N GLU A 547 20.30 -6.23 -30.86
CA GLU A 547 18.91 -6.31 -30.44
C GLU A 547 18.17 -5.06 -30.90
N ALA A 548 16.86 -5.14 -31.07
CA ALA A 548 16.03 -4.00 -31.45
C ALA A 548 14.63 -4.10 -30.86
N ALA A 549 14.00 -2.94 -30.71
CA ALA A 549 12.57 -2.83 -30.52
C ALA A 549 11.89 -2.87 -31.89
N VAL A 550 10.82 -3.67 -32.01
CA VAL A 550 9.99 -3.70 -33.23
C VAL A 550 8.53 -3.56 -32.84
N ASP A 551 7.74 -2.89 -33.67
CA ASP A 551 6.32 -2.68 -33.38
C ASP A 551 5.60 -4.00 -33.19
N ASN A 552 4.78 -4.07 -32.15
CA ASN A 552 4.00 -5.25 -31.85
C ASN A 552 2.68 -5.20 -32.66
N PRO A 553 2.44 -6.10 -33.62
CA PRO A 553 1.16 -6.13 -34.34
C PRO A 553 -0.04 -6.46 -33.43
N ASN A 554 0.22 -7.00 -32.23
CA ASN A 554 -0.78 -7.27 -31.20
C ASN A 554 -0.87 -6.14 -30.14
N SER A 555 -0.24 -4.99 -30.36
CA SER A 555 -0.22 -3.88 -29.40
C SER A 555 -1.62 -3.44 -28.99
N ALA A 556 -1.86 -3.27 -27.69
CA ALA A 556 -3.10 -2.75 -27.11
C ALA A 556 -3.07 -1.22 -26.89
N VAL A 557 -2.09 -0.50 -27.42
CA VAL A 557 -2.02 0.96 -27.26
C VAL A 557 -3.23 1.62 -27.92
N VAL A 558 -3.98 2.40 -27.14
CA VAL A 558 -4.94 3.37 -27.66
C VAL A 558 -4.23 4.69 -27.90
N TRP A 559 -3.57 5.23 -26.88
CA TRP A 559 -2.66 6.37 -26.98
C TRP A 559 -1.59 6.31 -25.90
N HIS A 560 -0.51 7.09 -26.09
CA HIS A 560 0.62 7.21 -25.18
C HIS A 560 0.98 8.68 -24.99
N TYR A 561 1.13 9.12 -23.74
CA TYR A 561 1.64 10.43 -23.40
C TYR A 561 3.00 10.29 -22.68
N SER A 562 4.02 10.90 -23.28
CA SER A 562 5.32 11.17 -22.67
C SER A 562 5.80 12.58 -22.98
N VAL A 563 5.36 13.12 -24.12
CA VAL A 563 5.64 14.48 -24.57
C VAL A 563 4.49 14.94 -25.46
N ALA A 564 4.15 16.22 -25.42
CA ALA A 564 3.31 16.88 -26.41
C ALA A 564 3.71 18.35 -26.53
N ASP A 565 4.23 18.75 -27.70
CA ASP A 565 4.46 20.16 -28.05
C ASP A 565 3.08 20.86 -28.12
N GLN A 566 2.73 21.59 -27.05
CA GLN A 566 1.40 22.20 -26.89
C GLN A 566 1.32 23.55 -27.62
N ASN A 567 2.47 24.17 -27.89
CA ASN A 567 2.56 25.51 -28.46
C ASN A 567 2.95 25.51 -29.96
N ASP A 568 3.26 24.33 -30.53
CA ASP A 568 3.68 24.08 -31.92
C ASP A 568 4.95 24.87 -32.34
N ASP A 569 5.85 25.18 -31.41
CA ASP A 569 7.09 25.91 -31.69
C ASP A 569 8.29 25.02 -32.05
N GLY A 570 8.16 23.70 -31.85
CA GLY A 570 9.15 22.69 -32.18
C GLY A 570 10.28 22.53 -31.15
N GLU A 571 10.24 23.26 -30.04
CA GLU A 571 10.99 22.99 -28.81
C GLU A 571 10.06 22.23 -27.83
N ILE A 572 10.64 21.53 -26.85
CA ILE A 572 9.87 20.83 -25.82
C ILE A 572 10.26 21.44 -24.49
N ASP A 573 9.29 22.10 -23.85
CA ASP A 573 9.44 22.67 -22.52
C ASP A 573 9.22 21.59 -21.44
N PHE A 574 9.65 21.89 -20.21
CA PHE A 574 9.49 20.98 -19.08
C PHE A 574 8.02 20.60 -18.84
N GLU A 575 7.11 21.56 -18.95
CA GLU A 575 5.67 21.40 -18.77
C GLU A 575 4.99 20.61 -19.92
N GLU A 576 5.71 20.35 -20.99
CA GLU A 576 5.28 19.58 -22.16
C GLU A 576 5.72 18.11 -22.11
N GLU A 577 6.49 17.73 -21.08
CA GLU A 577 6.91 16.36 -20.79
C GLU A 577 6.08 15.75 -19.64
N MET A 578 5.82 14.45 -19.74
CA MET A 578 5.33 13.67 -18.60
C MET A 578 6.53 13.08 -17.86
N HIS A 579 6.71 13.44 -16.60
CA HIS A 579 7.72 12.84 -15.74
C HIS A 579 7.13 11.69 -14.93
N ARG A 580 7.94 11.10 -14.06
CA ARG A 580 7.53 9.99 -13.18
C ARG A 580 6.26 10.37 -12.41
N SER A 581 5.39 9.40 -12.17
CA SER A 581 4.23 9.60 -11.31
C SER A 581 4.01 8.45 -10.34
N CYS A 582 3.72 8.81 -9.09
CA CYS A 582 3.13 7.90 -8.10
C CYS A 582 1.59 8.02 -8.08
N GLY A 583 1.06 9.10 -8.64
CA GLY A 583 -0.35 9.45 -8.66
C GLY A 583 -1.17 8.57 -9.58
N THR A 584 -2.39 8.27 -9.15
CA THR A 584 -3.41 7.59 -9.94
C THR A 584 -4.24 8.62 -10.70
N VAL A 585 -4.69 8.29 -11.90
CA VAL A 585 -5.53 9.22 -12.69
C VAL A 585 -6.93 9.36 -12.09
N ALA A 586 -7.55 10.53 -12.27
CA ALA A 586 -8.99 10.71 -12.04
C ALA A 586 -9.66 11.12 -13.36
N ILE A 587 -10.73 10.44 -13.74
CA ILE A 587 -11.36 10.61 -15.05
C ILE A 587 -12.87 10.81 -14.90
N LYS A 588 -13.39 11.91 -15.44
CA LYS A 588 -14.82 12.18 -15.49
C LYS A 588 -15.17 12.91 -16.79
N ASP A 589 -16.29 12.56 -17.40
CA ASP A 589 -16.80 13.23 -18.61
C ASP A 589 -15.74 13.36 -19.73
N ASP A 590 -14.91 12.33 -19.88
CA ASP A 590 -13.77 12.24 -20.81
C ASP A 590 -12.61 13.23 -20.55
N VAL A 591 -12.62 13.90 -19.40
CA VAL A 591 -11.52 14.74 -18.90
C VAL A 591 -10.72 13.95 -17.85
N LEU A 592 -9.42 13.83 -18.07
CA LEU A 592 -8.48 13.11 -17.22
C LEU A 592 -7.54 14.10 -16.53
N TYR A 593 -7.34 13.94 -15.22
CA TYR A 593 -6.31 14.63 -14.46
C TYR A 593 -5.30 13.63 -13.91
N VAL A 594 -4.01 13.99 -13.93
CA VAL A 594 -2.93 13.19 -13.33
C VAL A 594 -1.88 14.10 -12.71
N ALA A 595 -1.43 13.74 -11.51
CA ALA A 595 -0.31 14.40 -10.86
C ALA A 595 1.01 13.82 -11.35
N ASP A 596 1.95 14.70 -11.64
CA ASP A 596 3.34 14.42 -11.94
C ASP A 596 4.17 14.60 -10.66
N PHE A 597 5.09 13.67 -10.40
CA PHE A 597 5.98 13.74 -9.25
C PHE A 597 6.80 15.03 -9.23
N SER A 598 7.16 15.56 -10.40
CA SER A 598 7.91 16.80 -10.57
C SER A 598 7.10 18.07 -10.24
N GLY A 599 5.87 17.93 -9.73
CA GLY A 599 5.04 19.05 -9.28
C GLY A 599 4.12 19.63 -10.35
N LEU A 600 3.88 18.90 -11.43
CA LEU A 600 2.93 19.31 -12.47
C LEU A 600 1.58 18.60 -12.28
N LEU A 601 0.49 19.28 -12.63
CA LEU A 601 -0.82 18.69 -12.86
C LEU A 601 -1.11 18.72 -14.34
N HIS A 602 -1.31 17.54 -14.95
CA HIS A 602 -1.67 17.43 -16.36
C HIS A 602 -3.17 17.17 -16.50
N CYS A 603 -3.83 17.90 -17.41
CA CYS A 603 -5.22 17.69 -17.81
C CYS A 603 -5.28 17.25 -19.29
N LEU A 604 -5.86 16.08 -19.57
CA LEU A 604 -5.91 15.47 -20.90
C LEU A 604 -7.33 15.01 -21.28
N ASP A 605 -7.57 14.83 -22.58
CA ASP A 605 -8.71 14.07 -23.08
C ASP A 605 -8.46 12.57 -22.86
N ALA A 606 -9.40 11.88 -22.23
CA ALA A 606 -9.28 10.47 -21.90
C ALA A 606 -9.31 9.55 -23.13
N GLN A 607 -9.91 9.97 -24.24
CA GLN A 607 -10.04 9.19 -25.47
C GLN A 607 -8.88 9.44 -26.44
N GLY A 608 -8.28 10.64 -26.40
CA GLY A 608 -7.25 11.07 -27.33
C GLY A 608 -7.78 11.20 -28.76
N THR A 609 -6.89 11.17 -29.74
CA THR A 609 -7.27 11.25 -31.16
C THR A 609 -7.51 9.87 -31.78
N PRO A 610 -8.30 9.76 -32.87
CA PRO A 610 -8.50 8.49 -33.58
C PRO A 610 -7.22 7.85 -34.15
N ASP A 611 -6.14 8.63 -34.32
CA ASP A 611 -4.82 8.16 -34.76
C ASP A 611 -3.87 7.83 -33.60
N GLY A 612 -4.38 7.80 -32.36
CA GLY A 612 -3.68 7.30 -31.18
C GLY A 612 -2.71 8.29 -30.53
N ARG A 613 -2.96 9.59 -30.68
CA ARG A 613 -2.21 10.66 -30.02
C ARG A 613 -2.97 11.18 -28.79
N PRO A 614 -2.26 11.56 -27.72
CA PRO A 614 -2.89 12.24 -26.59
C PRO A 614 -3.37 13.62 -27.03
N ILE A 615 -4.40 14.14 -26.35
CA ILE A 615 -4.80 15.55 -26.45
C ILE A 615 -4.62 16.13 -25.06
N VAL A 616 -3.62 17.01 -24.91
CA VAL A 616 -3.40 17.74 -23.66
C VAL A 616 -4.25 19.01 -23.69
N HIS A 617 -5.02 19.23 -22.64
CA HIS A 617 -5.82 20.43 -22.46
C HIS A 617 -5.00 21.55 -21.81
N PHE A 618 -4.27 21.22 -20.74
CA PHE A 618 -3.31 22.10 -20.09
C PHE A 618 -2.37 21.33 -19.16
N THR A 619 -1.26 21.96 -18.81
CA THR A 619 -0.38 21.59 -17.70
C THR A 619 -0.32 22.77 -16.72
N TYR A 620 -0.34 22.51 -15.42
CA TYR A 620 -0.18 23.50 -14.35
C TYR A 620 1.01 23.14 -13.46
N ASP A 621 1.87 24.10 -13.14
CA ASP A 621 2.99 23.95 -12.21
C ASP A 621 2.54 24.29 -10.78
N MET A 622 2.49 23.29 -9.90
CA MET A 622 2.17 23.43 -8.48
C MET A 622 3.38 23.88 -7.65
N PHE A 623 4.55 24.04 -8.27
CA PHE A 623 5.82 24.47 -7.65
C PHE A 623 6.40 23.54 -6.57
N ALA A 624 5.75 22.43 -6.26
CA ALA A 624 6.19 21.43 -5.30
C ALA A 624 5.82 20.01 -5.75
N GLN A 625 6.63 19.02 -5.35
CA GLN A 625 6.43 17.62 -5.73
C GLN A 625 5.08 17.10 -5.25
N SER A 626 4.43 16.25 -6.05
CA SER A 626 3.14 15.63 -5.69
C SER A 626 3.22 14.12 -5.70
N TRP A 627 2.78 13.52 -4.59
CA TRP A 627 2.77 12.06 -4.37
C TRP A 627 1.35 11.51 -4.45
N GLY A 628 0.35 12.37 -4.21
CA GLY A 628 -1.06 12.03 -4.20
C GLY A 628 -1.66 11.93 -5.59
N SER A 629 -2.98 11.77 -5.62
CA SER A 629 -3.77 11.70 -6.86
C SER A 629 -4.85 12.77 -6.85
N PRO A 630 -5.31 13.22 -8.03
CA PRO A 630 -6.44 14.15 -8.09
C PRO A 630 -7.73 13.55 -7.52
N LEU A 631 -8.57 14.40 -6.94
CA LEU A 631 -9.96 14.10 -6.57
C LEU A 631 -10.88 14.96 -7.44
N ILE A 632 -11.83 14.35 -8.15
CA ILE A 632 -12.88 15.10 -8.87
C ILE A 632 -14.19 14.95 -8.13
N ALA A 633 -14.66 16.02 -7.49
CA ALA A 633 -15.89 16.02 -6.71
C ALA A 633 -16.58 17.38 -6.77
N ASP A 634 -17.91 17.39 -6.74
CA ASP A 634 -18.73 18.62 -6.71
C ASP A 634 -18.33 19.72 -7.72
N GLY A 635 -17.99 19.31 -8.95
CA GLY A 635 -17.60 20.22 -10.03
C GLY A 635 -16.20 20.83 -9.87
N LYS A 636 -15.34 20.23 -9.05
CA LYS A 636 -13.99 20.72 -8.75
C LYS A 636 -12.97 19.60 -8.83
N VAL A 637 -11.70 19.99 -8.96
CA VAL A 637 -10.54 19.10 -8.86
C VAL A 637 -9.69 19.55 -7.68
N TYR A 638 -9.29 18.61 -6.83
CA TYR A 638 -8.43 18.86 -5.68
C TYR A 638 -7.14 18.05 -5.83
N ILE A 639 -5.99 18.68 -5.62
CA ILE A 639 -4.69 18.02 -5.62
C ILE A 639 -3.78 18.67 -4.57
N GLY A 640 -3.09 17.84 -3.78
CA GLY A 640 -2.15 18.29 -2.76
C GLY A 640 -0.69 18.06 -3.16
N ASP A 641 0.21 18.81 -2.55
CA ASP A 641 1.65 18.71 -2.77
C ASP A 641 2.48 18.61 -1.47
N GLU A 642 3.79 18.48 -1.63
CA GLU A 642 4.76 18.33 -0.55
C GLU A 642 4.94 19.60 0.31
N ASP A 643 4.72 20.79 -0.22
CA ASP A 643 4.77 22.04 0.58
C ASP A 643 3.53 22.20 1.47
N GLY A 644 2.51 21.38 1.21
CA GLY A 644 1.29 21.30 1.98
C GLY A 644 0.17 22.13 1.40
N ASP A 645 0.32 22.60 0.16
CA ASP A 645 -0.73 23.32 -0.54
C ASP A 645 -1.71 22.32 -1.16
N VAL A 646 -2.98 22.73 -1.20
CA VAL A 646 -4.05 22.04 -1.93
C VAL A 646 -4.55 23.00 -2.99
N SER A 647 -4.24 22.68 -4.25
CA SER A 647 -4.76 23.40 -5.40
C SER A 647 -6.17 22.92 -5.72
N VAL A 648 -7.11 23.86 -5.82
CA VAL A 648 -8.51 23.62 -6.16
C VAL A 648 -8.81 24.24 -7.52
N PHE A 649 -9.28 23.45 -8.47
CA PHE A 649 -9.67 23.90 -9.80
C PHE A 649 -11.19 23.76 -9.98
N GLU A 650 -11.80 24.62 -10.79
CA GLU A 650 -13.09 24.29 -11.38
C GLU A 650 -12.89 23.11 -12.35
N PHE A 651 -13.78 22.11 -12.32
CA PHE A 651 -13.65 20.94 -13.20
C PHE A 651 -13.93 21.32 -14.66
N GLY A 652 -13.01 21.00 -15.56
CA GLY A 652 -13.19 21.17 -17.00
C GLY A 652 -11.88 21.37 -17.76
N PRO A 653 -11.84 21.01 -19.06
CA PRO A 653 -10.64 21.10 -19.88
C PRO A 653 -10.15 22.54 -20.11
N GLU A 654 -10.99 23.56 -19.87
CA GLU A 654 -10.66 24.97 -20.03
C GLU A 654 -10.11 25.63 -18.75
N ASN A 655 -10.25 24.98 -17.59
CA ASN A 655 -9.98 25.56 -16.27
C ASN A 655 -8.54 25.32 -15.83
N LYS A 656 -7.62 26.00 -16.51
CA LYS A 656 -6.16 25.79 -16.38
C LYS A 656 -5.50 26.44 -15.16
N GLU A 657 -6.21 27.31 -14.45
CA GLU A 657 -5.71 27.97 -13.24
C GLU A 657 -6.55 27.54 -12.04
N PRO A 658 -5.96 27.35 -10.85
CA PRO A 658 -6.72 27.06 -9.66
C PRO A 658 -7.61 28.25 -9.29
N ILE A 659 -8.79 27.94 -8.78
CA ILE A 659 -9.70 28.92 -8.17
C ILE A 659 -9.27 29.27 -6.74
N GLU A 660 -8.52 28.39 -6.09
CA GLU A 660 -7.95 28.58 -4.76
C GLU A 660 -6.72 27.69 -4.55
N GLU A 661 -5.76 28.15 -3.76
CA GLU A 661 -4.61 27.39 -3.28
C GLU A 661 -4.52 27.52 -1.75
N ILE A 662 -4.59 26.39 -1.05
CA ILE A 662 -4.84 26.38 0.40
C ILE A 662 -3.72 25.65 1.11
N ASN A 663 -2.96 26.36 1.95
CA ASN A 663 -1.91 25.76 2.75
C ASN A 663 -2.46 25.04 3.99
N MET A 664 -2.15 23.77 4.12
CA MET A 664 -2.57 22.89 5.23
C MET A 664 -1.57 22.91 6.41
N GLY A 665 -0.52 23.73 6.33
CA GLY A 665 0.52 23.88 7.35
C GLY A 665 1.55 22.75 7.41
N SER A 666 1.34 21.66 6.66
CA SER A 666 2.24 20.50 6.55
C SER A 666 1.97 19.73 5.25
N SER A 667 2.97 19.01 4.75
CA SER A 667 2.95 18.24 3.51
C SER A 667 1.69 17.38 3.35
N VAL A 668 1.11 17.39 2.15
CA VAL A 668 -0.07 16.59 1.76
C VAL A 668 0.39 15.49 0.79
N TYR A 669 1.00 14.45 1.34
CA TYR A 669 1.44 13.29 0.54
C TYR A 669 0.30 12.33 0.18
N SER A 670 -0.78 12.34 0.97
CA SER A 670 -1.93 11.46 0.78
C SER A 670 -2.95 12.08 -0.17
N THR A 671 -3.75 11.25 -0.83
CA THR A 671 -4.82 11.71 -1.71
C THR A 671 -6.03 12.17 -0.91
N ALA A 672 -6.57 13.35 -1.25
CA ALA A 672 -7.86 13.80 -0.76
C ALA A 672 -8.99 12.86 -1.21
N VAL A 673 -9.94 12.60 -0.32
CA VAL A 673 -11.17 11.85 -0.64
C VAL A 673 -12.38 12.65 -0.20
N ALA A 674 -13.55 12.38 -0.77
CA ALA A 674 -14.79 13.02 -0.35
C ALA A 674 -15.90 12.01 -0.10
N ALA A 675 -16.67 12.25 0.95
CA ALA A 675 -17.85 11.50 1.36
C ALA A 675 -18.70 12.37 2.29
N ASP A 676 -20.03 12.21 2.26
CA ASP A 676 -20.98 12.88 3.18
C ASP A 676 -20.77 14.40 3.32
N GLU A 677 -20.73 15.09 2.17
CA GLU A 677 -20.55 16.55 2.10
C GLU A 677 -19.25 17.04 2.78
N SER A 678 -18.25 16.17 2.87
CA SER A 678 -16.95 16.47 3.45
C SER A 678 -15.80 16.05 2.53
N ILE A 679 -14.73 16.82 2.58
CA ILE A 679 -13.42 16.47 2.05
C ILE A 679 -12.57 16.00 3.23
N PHE A 680 -11.90 14.87 3.08
CA PHE A 680 -10.96 14.33 4.06
C PHE A 680 -9.55 14.41 3.48
N ILE A 681 -8.68 15.13 4.19
CA ILE A 681 -7.29 15.36 3.78
C ILE A 681 -6.38 14.95 4.93
N SER A 682 -5.47 14.02 4.66
CA SER A 682 -4.37 13.70 5.57
C SER A 682 -3.15 14.50 5.18
N THR A 683 -2.71 15.39 6.07
CA THR A 683 -1.33 15.86 6.03
C THR A 683 -0.42 14.78 6.62
N LYS A 684 0.89 15.04 6.61
CA LYS A 684 1.89 14.21 7.28
C LYS A 684 1.50 13.80 8.71
N ASP A 685 0.85 14.68 9.47
CA ASP A 685 0.63 14.51 10.91
C ASP A 685 -0.79 14.74 11.42
N LYS A 686 -1.75 15.05 10.54
CA LYS A 686 -3.16 15.29 10.91
C LYS A 686 -4.11 14.80 9.81
N LEU A 687 -5.30 14.38 10.23
CA LEU A 687 -6.45 14.18 9.37
C LEU A 687 -7.42 15.35 9.58
N PHE A 688 -7.87 15.96 8.50
CA PHE A 688 -8.85 17.03 8.51
C PHE A 688 -10.16 16.56 7.87
N SER A 689 -11.28 16.93 8.48
CA SER A 689 -12.60 16.91 7.82
C SER A 689 -13.02 18.34 7.51
N ILE A 690 -13.09 18.64 6.23
CA ILE A 690 -13.41 19.96 5.68
C ILE A 690 -14.85 19.90 5.14
N GLY A 691 -15.66 20.90 5.45
CA GLY A 691 -17.05 20.97 5.02
C GLY A 691 -17.75 22.18 5.63
N PHE A 692 -18.87 22.58 5.03
CA PHE A 692 -19.68 23.64 5.62
C PHE A 692 -20.18 23.23 7.02
N PRO A 693 -20.37 24.21 7.94
CA PRO A 693 -20.99 23.95 9.22
C PRO A 693 -22.34 23.24 9.05
N LYS A 694 -22.54 22.11 9.74
CA LYS A 694 -23.86 21.45 9.82
C LYS A 694 -24.74 22.30 10.76
N GLU A 695 -25.98 22.61 10.36
CA GLU A 695 -26.96 23.43 11.12
C GLU A 695 -27.39 22.80 12.45
#